data_AF-A8N6B6-F1
#
_entry.id   AF-A8N6B6-F1
#
_cell.length_a   1.000
_cell.length_b   1.000
_cell.length_c   1.000
_cell.angle_alpha   90.00
_cell.angle_beta   90.00
_cell.angle_gamma   90.00
#
_symmetry.space_group_name_H-M   'P 1'
#
loop_
_entity.id
_entity.type
_entity.pdbx_description
1 polymer ?
#
loop_
_entity_poly.entity_id
_entity_poly.type
_entity_poly.pdbx_seq_one_letter_code
_entity_poly.pdbx_strand_id
1 'polypeptide(L)'
;MASASSLAQFNSAQGGQVGFETIEIDPQFAQGLGFMQGDVVEIGLLHDLSIAQMVNTEPVTSDDWEIIEIHASHVESTLLSQVRVAKIGQEINVWVLGRTRVRLTVTGLEPQNKGNALLLTTNTEVSIAPKLHKSQSPAKKPVKPDGKPTPPQEKQSASESSSKQLPAATAVLRVLPSNLCPGLDFSETKDSEIMAYVSRKSFPQEAWPSKGRDAEGTLYGVQMKRLTPPVDPSSSKQLEPETQPKSISIGAGAKTDTNEDKFTTPSNQIFIGHDDDLPISHIVFSVLPEGVEEWDLVRISIGKDAKTLVINQDSGASTLSSPILPVEPPTFLAGVDDILEHCVQYCSREYLNQSSSGTVNGVPGLLVTGLPGSGKSSIVRSVARSLQQNRETLAFTYYVDVSRYAESPIANVKALFTYWFDRVSWHRPGVLVLDNLDKLLGAEVEHADSFRSRLLTEVFLRTFSSGSRLAPLNAKGIVVIATASSVAGLHPRLNSSHIFKEVVNVKPPNRDARRDIISRIVNDRLEATQDITANPNLNFTALATQTEGYSASDLQDLVARAIHQVAMRISSDPSAHGELSYEDFTKAQAEFVPLTLRDVKLEKSSTSWSDIGGLFETKRVLRETLEWPTKYGPIFSQSPLRLRSGLLLYGYPGCGKTLLASAVAKECGLNFISVKGPEILNKYIGASEKSVRDLFERASAAKPCVLFFDEFDSIAPKRGHDSTGVTDRVVNQLLTQMDGAEGLDGVYVLAATSRPDLIDSALLRPGRLDKSVLCDMPDLDDRKDILRAVAKKLTFSASINLDRIAEMTEGYSGADLQALLYNAHLDAIHASLDTSPISQTSSQETEIPIKYQVIGGSGDKATMSRAETSAFERRLKQIQSSRACRSKTAGKKEETTRPTFEKKTEVQEEDILKAMKTMRPSVSVEERRRLGRIYRAFVSDRSGEMPVPPEGGGIGSRATLG
;
A
#
# COMPACT_ATOMS: atom_id res chain seq x y z
N MET A 1 21.84 30.01 31.80
CA MET A 1 20.53 29.63 31.22
C MET A 1 20.55 28.33 30.43
N ALA A 2 21.70 27.83 29.96
CA ALA A 2 21.79 26.43 29.51
C ALA A 2 21.89 25.51 30.72
N SER A 3 20.75 25.11 31.30
CA SER A 3 20.74 23.97 32.20
C SER A 3 20.67 22.71 31.36
N ALA A 4 21.61 21.79 31.59
CA ALA A 4 21.91 20.58 30.83
C ALA A 4 20.78 19.52 30.77
N SER A 5 19.55 19.90 30.42
CA SER A 5 18.47 18.94 30.16
C SER A 5 18.45 18.47 28.70
N SER A 6 18.96 19.28 27.75
CA SER A 6 19.19 18.84 26.37
C SER A 6 20.45 17.97 26.20
N LEU A 7 21.28 17.83 27.24
CA LEU A 7 22.47 16.98 27.25
C LEU A 7 22.20 15.56 27.77
N ALA A 8 21.03 15.26 28.35
CA ALA A 8 20.72 13.92 28.83
C ALA A 8 20.45 12.90 27.71
N GLN A 9 20.23 13.36 26.46
CA GLN A 9 20.19 12.50 25.27
C GLN A 9 21.58 12.27 24.63
N PHE A 10 22.65 12.88 25.16
CA PHE A 10 23.99 12.78 24.55
C PHE A 10 24.83 11.57 25.00
N ASN A 11 24.39 10.80 26.01
CA ASN A 11 25.17 9.65 26.50
C ASN A 11 24.82 8.30 25.85
N SER A 12 24.06 8.29 24.75
CA SER A 12 23.83 7.07 23.95
C SER A 12 24.24 7.27 22.49
N ALA A 13 25.49 7.63 22.24
CA ALA A 13 26.10 7.46 20.93
C ALA A 13 27.56 7.00 21.10
N GLN A 14 27.79 5.73 20.77
CA GLN A 14 29.11 5.23 20.43
C GLN A 14 29.65 6.01 19.22
N GLY A 15 30.97 6.24 19.20
CA GLY A 15 31.73 6.56 18.00
C GLY A 15 32.15 8.02 17.91
N GLY A 16 33.46 8.26 18.05
CA GLY A 16 34.01 9.59 18.27
C GLY A 16 33.83 10.55 17.10
N GLN A 17 33.39 11.76 17.43
CA GLN A 17 33.75 12.98 16.72
C GLN A 17 33.94 14.13 17.72
N VAL A 18 34.73 15.09 17.24
CA VAL A 18 35.46 16.17 17.90
C VAL A 18 34.57 17.18 18.65
N GLY A 19 35.03 17.60 19.84
CA GLY A 19 35.01 18.95 20.41
C GLY A 19 33.78 19.86 20.23
N PHE A 20 33.15 20.20 21.35
CA PHE A 20 32.07 21.20 21.50
C PHE A 20 32.50 22.63 21.15
N GLU A 21 31.93 23.25 20.09
CA GLU A 21 32.10 24.69 19.79
C GLU A 21 30.79 25.50 19.63
N THR A 22 29.60 24.87 19.73
CA THR A 22 28.32 25.57 19.53
C THR A 22 27.37 25.43 20.72
N ILE A 23 26.90 26.56 21.26
CA ILE A 23 25.85 26.63 22.28
C ILE A 23 24.54 27.00 21.60
N GLU A 24 23.52 26.15 21.75
CA GLU A 24 22.20 26.35 21.16
C GLU A 24 21.23 26.97 22.17
N ILE A 25 20.36 27.86 21.69
CA ILE A 25 19.27 28.48 22.45
C ILE A 25 17.99 28.42 21.64
N ASP A 26 16.84 28.22 22.31
CA ASP A 26 15.55 28.22 21.63
C ASP A 26 15.30 29.58 20.94
N PRO A 27 14.95 29.61 19.64
CA PRO A 27 14.84 30.86 18.88
C PRO A 27 13.71 31.75 19.38
N GLN A 28 12.65 31.19 19.95
CA GLN A 28 11.53 31.97 20.49
C GLN A 28 11.89 32.57 21.86
N PHE A 29 12.69 31.87 22.65
CA PHE A 29 13.27 32.38 23.88
C PHE A 29 14.32 33.46 23.63
N ALA A 30 15.19 33.26 22.63
CA ALA A 30 16.16 34.27 22.21
C ALA A 30 15.49 35.58 21.77
N GLN A 31 14.39 35.49 21.01
CA GLN A 31 13.56 36.63 20.65
C GLN A 31 12.91 37.30 21.88
N GLY A 32 12.48 36.51 22.87
CA GLY A 32 11.95 37.02 24.14
C GLY A 32 12.98 37.79 24.98
N LEU A 33 14.25 37.38 24.90
CA LEU A 33 15.39 38.09 25.51
C LEU A 33 15.87 39.29 24.69
N GLY A 34 15.31 39.51 23.50
CA GLY A 34 15.64 40.63 22.62
C GLY A 34 16.83 40.40 21.68
N PHE A 35 17.32 39.17 21.55
CA PHE A 35 18.41 38.85 20.61
C PHE A 35 17.92 38.86 19.17
N MET A 36 18.67 39.52 18.29
CA MET A 36 18.48 39.51 16.84
C MET A 36 19.59 38.71 16.15
N GLN A 37 19.32 38.24 14.92
CA GLN A 37 20.31 37.49 14.14
C GLN A 37 21.51 38.40 13.81
N GLY A 38 22.68 38.07 14.36
CA GLY A 38 23.92 38.84 14.19
C GLY A 38 24.43 39.52 15.47
N ASP A 39 23.70 39.44 16.58
CA ASP A 39 24.16 39.98 17.87
C ASP A 39 25.33 39.16 18.44
N VAL A 40 26.37 39.86 18.91
CA VAL A 40 27.51 39.25 19.60
C VAL A 40 27.19 39.16 21.09
N VAL A 41 27.22 37.94 21.65
CA VAL A 41 26.88 37.66 23.05
C VAL A 41 28.09 37.08 23.77
N GLU A 42 28.48 37.65 24.91
CA GLU A 42 29.48 37.08 25.80
C GLU A 42 28.86 36.06 26.75
N ILE A 43 29.48 34.89 26.87
CA ILE A 43 28.98 33.79 27.71
C ILE A 43 29.90 33.62 28.91
N GLY A 44 29.39 33.94 30.10
CA GLY A 44 30.05 33.69 31.38
C GLY A 44 29.49 32.44 32.08
N LEU A 45 30.38 31.57 32.56
CA LEU A 45 30.01 30.44 33.40
C LEU A 45 29.93 30.89 34.87
N LEU A 46 28.78 30.64 35.49
CA LEU A 46 28.59 30.88 36.92
C LEU A 46 28.69 29.54 37.66
N HIS A 47 29.68 29.43 38.54
CA HIS A 47 29.84 28.29 39.43
C HIS A 47 29.18 28.59 40.79
N ASP A 48 28.69 27.56 41.48
CA ASP A 48 28.13 27.62 42.85
C ASP A 48 26.93 28.54 43.05
N LEU A 49 25.82 28.27 42.34
CA LEU A 49 24.52 28.93 42.60
C LEU A 49 23.87 28.39 43.88
N SER A 50 23.32 29.30 44.69
CA SER A 50 22.52 28.92 45.86
C SER A 50 21.17 28.33 45.44
N ILE A 51 20.68 27.37 46.21
CA ILE A 51 19.39 26.72 45.99
C ILE A 51 18.28 27.65 46.48
N ALA A 52 17.28 27.92 45.64
CA ALA A 52 16.09 28.65 46.07
C ALA A 52 15.25 27.80 47.03
N GLN A 53 14.50 28.44 47.93
CA GLN A 53 13.46 27.76 48.72
C GLN A 53 12.08 28.02 48.12
N MET A 54 11.82 29.27 47.71
CA MET A 54 10.55 29.67 47.11
C MET A 54 10.77 30.63 45.93
N VAL A 55 9.97 30.47 44.88
CA VAL A 55 9.97 31.30 43.67
C VAL A 55 8.56 31.79 43.35
N ASN A 56 8.41 33.12 43.31
CA ASN A 56 7.15 33.76 42.98
C ASN A 56 7.15 34.19 41.51
N THR A 57 6.10 33.81 40.79
CA THR A 57 5.93 34.07 39.36
C THR A 57 4.55 34.61 39.06
N GLU A 58 4.45 35.40 37.99
CA GLU A 58 3.19 35.96 37.50
C GLU A 58 3.04 35.74 36.00
N PRO A 59 1.83 35.44 35.49
CA PRO A 59 1.60 35.27 34.06
C PRO A 59 1.62 36.60 33.30
N VAL A 60 2.25 36.59 32.13
CA VAL A 60 2.40 37.79 31.29
C VAL A 60 1.06 38.20 30.70
N THR A 61 0.21 37.27 30.26
CA THR A 61 -1.13 37.54 29.72
C THR A 61 -2.24 36.84 30.52
N SER A 62 -3.51 37.26 30.33
CA SER A 62 -4.65 36.52 30.91
C SER A 62 -4.81 35.15 30.29
N ASP A 63 -4.54 35.04 28.99
CA ASP A 63 -4.65 33.79 28.25
C ASP A 63 -3.59 32.78 28.77
N ASP A 64 -2.38 33.26 29.09
CA ASP A 64 -1.35 32.47 29.77
C ASP A 64 -1.86 31.93 31.13
N TRP A 65 -2.66 32.68 31.87
CA TRP A 65 -3.26 32.24 33.13
C TRP A 65 -4.33 31.15 32.92
N GLU A 66 -5.26 31.35 31.98
CA GLU A 66 -6.31 30.36 31.68
C GLU A 66 -5.72 29.00 31.26
N ILE A 67 -4.64 29.03 30.46
CA ILE A 67 -3.94 27.82 30.03
C ILE A 67 -3.28 27.10 31.21
N ILE A 68 -2.71 27.83 32.18
CA ILE A 68 -2.15 27.25 33.39
C ILE A 68 -3.24 26.66 34.27
N GLU A 69 -4.38 27.34 34.42
CA GLU A 69 -5.50 26.89 35.24
C GLU A 69 -6.07 25.56 34.75
N ILE A 70 -6.21 25.40 33.43
CA ILE A 70 -6.71 24.16 32.81
C ILE A 70 -5.68 23.01 32.91
N HIS A 71 -4.38 23.32 32.93
CA HIS A 71 -3.29 22.33 32.83
C HIS A 71 -2.32 22.34 34.02
N ALA A 72 -2.78 22.74 35.20
CA ALA A 72 -1.93 22.98 36.38
C ALA A 72 -1.08 21.75 36.77
N SER A 73 -1.66 20.55 36.78
CA SER A 73 -0.96 19.29 37.14
C SER A 73 0.18 18.94 36.18
N HIS A 74 0.02 19.26 34.89
CA HIS A 74 1.05 19.02 33.90
C HIS A 74 2.17 20.07 33.98
N VAL A 75 1.81 21.33 34.23
CA VAL A 75 2.78 22.40 34.45
C VAL A 75 3.62 22.10 35.71
N GLU A 76 2.99 21.69 36.81
CA GLU A 76 3.68 21.33 38.07
C GLU A 76 4.74 20.24 37.87
N SER A 77 4.38 19.17 37.16
CA SER A 77 5.29 18.04 36.90
C SER A 77 6.42 18.36 35.91
N THR A 78 6.27 19.39 35.06
CA THR A 78 7.22 19.67 33.97
C THR A 78 8.02 20.95 34.14
N LEU A 79 7.56 21.92 34.93
CA LEU A 79 8.19 23.24 35.06
C LEU A 79 9.65 23.16 35.53
N LEU A 80 9.94 22.33 36.54
CA LEU A 80 11.31 22.13 37.06
C LEU A 80 12.23 21.37 36.08
N SER A 81 11.65 20.61 35.13
CA SER A 81 12.41 19.94 34.07
C SER A 81 12.82 20.91 32.96
N GLN A 82 11.99 21.92 32.71
CA GLN A 82 12.19 22.92 31.66
C GLN A 82 13.03 24.12 32.15
N VAL A 83 12.94 24.45 33.44
CA VAL A 83 13.56 25.65 34.02
C VAL A 83 14.28 25.29 35.30
N ARG A 84 15.61 25.49 35.32
CA ARG A 84 16.44 25.14 36.49
C ARG A 84 17.09 26.34 37.15
N VAL A 85 17.02 27.53 36.56
CA VAL A 85 17.62 28.75 37.10
C VAL A 85 16.64 29.90 36.95
N ALA A 86 16.43 30.65 38.03
CA ALA A 86 15.56 31.81 38.06
C ALA A 86 16.30 33.05 38.58
N LYS A 87 16.03 34.20 37.98
CA LYS A 87 16.48 35.53 38.41
C LYS A 87 15.26 36.45 38.52
N ILE A 88 15.26 37.36 39.50
CA ILE A 88 14.19 38.35 39.65
C ILE A 88 14.11 39.22 38.38
N GLY A 89 12.89 39.36 37.84
CA GLY A 89 12.61 40.09 36.59
C GLY A 89 12.84 39.27 35.31
N GLN A 90 13.17 37.99 35.41
CA GLN A 90 13.36 37.11 34.25
C GLN A 90 12.02 36.60 33.72
N GLU A 91 11.86 36.63 32.39
CA GLU A 91 10.79 35.91 31.70
C GLU A 91 11.17 34.44 31.48
N ILE A 92 10.25 33.55 31.85
CA ILE A 92 10.37 32.10 31.75
C ILE A 92 9.30 31.61 30.77
N ASN A 93 9.73 30.84 29.78
CA ASN A 93 8.84 30.17 28.84
C ASN A 93 8.63 28.71 29.28
N VAL A 94 7.39 28.34 29.56
CA VAL A 94 6.99 26.97 29.89
C VAL A 94 6.12 26.41 28.78
N TRP A 95 6.46 25.22 28.29
CA TRP A 95 5.73 24.51 27.26
C TRP A 95 4.77 23.50 27.89
N VAL A 96 3.48 23.70 27.65
CA VAL A 96 2.40 22.80 28.07
C VAL A 96 2.10 21.83 26.93
N LEU A 97 2.11 20.52 27.20
CA LEU A 97 1.87 19.45 26.22
C LEU A 97 2.77 19.52 24.98
N GLY A 98 3.94 20.16 25.09
CA GLY A 98 4.92 20.32 24.01
C GLY A 98 4.46 21.19 22.82
N ARG A 99 3.35 21.93 22.95
CA ARG A 99 2.75 22.71 21.84
C ARG A 99 2.36 24.13 22.22
N THR A 100 1.88 24.33 23.44
CA THR A 100 1.37 25.63 23.89
C THR A 100 2.40 26.30 24.78
N ARG A 101 2.81 27.51 24.41
CA ARG A 101 3.80 28.29 25.17
C ARG A 101 3.08 29.19 26.17
N VAL A 102 3.46 29.08 27.43
CA VAL A 102 3.02 29.91 28.55
C VAL A 102 4.19 30.77 29.01
N ARG A 103 3.95 32.05 29.27
CA ARG A 103 4.97 32.99 29.74
C ARG A 103 4.76 33.44 31.18
N LEU A 104 5.79 33.29 32.00
CA LEU A 104 5.81 33.63 33.41
C LEU A 104 6.96 34.60 33.72
N THR A 105 6.69 35.68 34.45
CA THR A 105 7.71 36.60 34.96
C THR A 105 8.02 36.30 36.41
N VAL A 106 9.29 36.13 36.77
CA VAL A 106 9.72 35.95 38.17
C VAL A 106 9.67 37.27 38.91
N THR A 107 8.80 37.38 39.92
CA THR A 107 8.61 38.61 40.71
C THR A 107 9.40 38.59 42.03
N GLY A 108 9.64 37.42 42.60
CA GLY A 108 10.37 37.29 43.86
C GLY A 108 11.07 35.94 44.02
N LEU A 109 12.16 35.94 44.78
CA LEU A 109 12.95 34.76 45.12
C LEU A 109 13.33 34.78 46.60
N GLU A 110 13.29 33.63 47.27
CA GLU A 110 13.77 33.45 48.64
C GLU A 110 14.89 32.40 48.70
N PRO A 111 16.04 32.68 49.35
CA PRO A 111 16.45 33.93 50.01
C PRO A 111 16.83 35.06 49.03
N GLN A 112 16.50 36.31 49.40
CA GLN A 112 16.78 37.49 48.56
C GLN A 112 18.29 37.84 48.52
N ASN A 113 19.03 37.30 47.56
CA ASN A 113 20.40 37.70 47.28
C ASN A 113 20.43 38.87 46.27
N LYS A 114 21.25 39.90 46.53
CA LYS A 114 21.30 41.18 45.78
C LYS A 114 21.85 41.13 44.34
N GLY A 115 21.81 39.99 43.65
CA GLY A 115 22.20 39.97 42.23
C GLY A 115 22.48 38.62 41.59
N ASN A 116 22.46 37.51 42.36
CA ASN A 116 22.73 36.19 41.81
C ASN A 116 21.44 35.45 41.47
N ALA A 117 21.44 34.78 40.31
CA ALA A 117 20.41 33.81 39.97
C ALA A 117 20.43 32.65 40.99
N LEU A 118 19.29 32.02 41.21
CA LEU A 118 19.17 30.87 42.12
C LEU A 118 18.83 29.60 41.33
N LEU A 119 19.30 28.47 41.85
CA LEU A 119 19.04 27.15 41.30
C LEU A 119 17.69 26.62 41.83
N LEU A 120 16.84 26.19 40.91
CA LEU A 120 15.58 25.50 41.19
C LEU A 120 15.84 24.00 41.37
N THR A 121 15.32 23.41 42.43
CA THR A 121 15.47 21.99 42.74
C THR A 121 14.11 21.35 43.00
N THR A 122 14.02 20.03 43.20
CA THR A 122 12.72 19.38 43.46
C THR A 122 12.04 19.87 44.75
N ASN A 123 12.79 20.54 45.62
CA ASN A 123 12.30 21.03 46.91
C ASN A 123 12.00 22.55 46.88
N THR A 124 12.07 23.21 45.71
CA THR A 124 11.63 24.62 45.57
C THR A 124 10.12 24.72 45.41
N GLU A 125 9.48 25.53 46.25
CA GLU A 125 8.07 25.89 46.08
C GLU A 125 7.92 26.97 45.00
N VAL A 126 7.04 26.74 44.02
CA VAL A 126 6.74 27.71 42.97
C VAL A 126 5.32 28.24 43.16
N SER A 127 5.20 29.54 43.42
CA SER A 127 3.92 30.23 43.55
C SER A 127 3.62 31.02 42.29
N ILE A 128 2.44 30.80 41.71
CA ILE A 128 1.96 31.53 40.52
C ILE A 128 0.78 32.40 40.98
N ALA A 129 0.94 33.73 40.97
CA ALA A 129 -0.14 34.61 41.41
C ALA A 129 -1.23 34.77 40.31
N PRO A 130 -2.52 34.73 40.67
CA PRO A 130 -3.61 34.93 39.72
C PRO A 130 -3.67 36.38 39.25
N LYS A 131 -3.87 36.60 37.94
CA LYS A 131 -3.98 37.94 37.36
C LYS A 131 -5.44 38.42 37.36
N LEU A 132 -5.77 39.41 38.19
CA LEU A 132 -7.08 40.07 38.19
C LEU A 132 -7.23 41.02 36.99
N HIS A 133 -8.35 40.90 36.26
CA HIS A 133 -8.69 41.76 35.13
C HIS A 133 -8.66 43.25 35.51
N LYS A 134 -7.71 44.02 34.95
CA LYS A 134 -7.88 45.49 34.84
C LYS A 134 -8.67 45.79 33.57
N SER A 135 -9.91 46.24 33.76
CA SER A 135 -10.79 46.79 32.71
C SER A 135 -10.03 47.83 31.88
N GLN A 136 -9.91 47.59 30.57
CA GLN A 136 -9.26 48.50 29.64
C GLN A 136 -10.08 49.79 29.47
N SER A 137 -9.40 50.94 29.53
CA SER A 137 -9.90 52.23 29.06
C SER A 137 -9.62 52.37 27.55
N PRO A 138 -10.43 53.13 26.79
CA PRO A 138 -10.39 53.09 25.33
C PRO A 138 -9.10 53.74 24.79
N ALA A 139 -8.51 53.06 23.81
CA ALA A 139 -7.24 53.41 23.19
C ALA A 139 -7.23 54.82 22.58
N LYS A 140 -6.15 55.56 22.87
CA LYS A 140 -5.78 56.80 22.18
C LYS A 140 -5.32 56.51 20.74
N LYS A 141 -5.76 57.38 19.82
CA LYS A 141 -5.44 57.40 18.39
C LYS A 141 -3.93 57.39 18.12
N PRO A 142 -3.45 56.68 17.07
CA PRO A 142 -2.07 56.84 16.62
C PRO A 142 -1.90 58.10 15.76
N VAL A 143 -0.75 58.74 15.97
CA VAL A 143 -0.24 59.94 15.31
C VAL A 143 0.35 59.58 13.94
N LYS A 144 0.19 60.48 12.97
CA LYS A 144 0.72 60.43 11.58
C LYS A 144 2.27 60.48 11.54
N PRO A 145 2.90 59.91 10.51
CA PRO A 145 4.08 60.50 9.89
C PRO A 145 3.67 61.24 8.60
N ASP A 146 4.10 62.50 8.50
CA ASP A 146 3.97 63.35 7.33
C ASP A 146 4.87 62.87 6.17
N GLY A 147 4.35 62.92 4.95
CA GLY A 147 5.11 62.69 3.72
C GLY A 147 4.19 62.61 2.49
N LYS A 148 3.93 63.76 1.84
CA LYS A 148 3.09 63.90 0.64
C LYS A 148 3.65 63.12 -0.57
N PRO A 149 2.80 62.51 -1.42
CA PRO A 149 3.16 62.12 -2.78
C PRO A 149 2.68 63.16 -3.80
N THR A 150 3.56 63.51 -4.74
CA THR A 150 3.23 64.23 -6.00
C THR A 150 4.17 63.74 -7.11
N PRO A 151 3.78 63.86 -8.40
CA PRO A 151 3.92 62.82 -9.42
C PRO A 151 5.26 62.87 -10.19
N PRO A 152 5.64 61.82 -10.94
CA PRO A 152 6.74 61.92 -11.89
C PRO A 152 6.25 62.61 -13.18
N GLN A 153 6.71 63.83 -13.40
CA GLN A 153 6.76 64.47 -14.72
C GLN A 153 8.14 64.28 -15.35
N GLU A 154 8.09 64.09 -16.66
CA GLU A 154 9.16 64.02 -17.65
C GLU A 154 10.23 65.11 -17.50
N LYS A 155 11.48 64.73 -17.80
CA LYS A 155 12.39 65.57 -18.60
C LYS A 155 13.54 64.77 -19.21
N GLN A 156 13.45 64.65 -20.53
CA GLN A 156 14.47 65.00 -21.52
C GLN A 156 15.80 64.24 -21.50
N SER A 157 15.82 63.28 -22.42
CA SER A 157 16.90 62.97 -23.36
C SER A 157 18.00 64.04 -23.53
N ALA A 158 19.23 63.65 -23.19
CA ALA A 158 20.42 64.11 -23.88
C ALA A 158 20.95 62.96 -24.75
N SER A 159 21.14 63.30 -26.02
CA SER A 159 21.69 62.49 -27.10
C SER A 159 23.14 62.11 -26.85
N GLU A 160 23.48 60.82 -26.98
CA GLU A 160 24.80 60.41 -27.43
C GLU A 160 24.68 59.16 -28.31
N SER A 161 25.30 59.26 -29.47
CA SER A 161 25.16 58.44 -30.66
C SER A 161 25.81 57.07 -30.51
N SER A 162 25.03 56.01 -30.69
CA SER A 162 25.50 54.76 -31.29
C SER A 162 24.37 54.08 -32.05
N SER A 163 24.72 53.56 -33.23
CA SER A 163 23.87 53.06 -34.30
C SER A 163 22.76 52.10 -33.86
N LYS A 164 21.50 52.44 -34.16
CA LYS A 164 20.34 51.53 -34.08
C LYS A 164 20.45 50.41 -35.11
N GLN A 165 20.71 49.18 -34.66
CA GLN A 165 20.34 47.95 -35.38
C GLN A 165 18.96 47.49 -34.88
N LEU A 166 18.06 47.15 -35.81
CA LEU A 166 16.73 46.56 -35.51
C LEU A 166 16.89 45.17 -34.87
N PRO A 167 16.03 44.74 -33.92
CA PRO A 167 16.18 43.45 -33.25
C PRO A 167 15.93 42.28 -34.20
N ALA A 168 16.76 41.23 -34.10
CA ALA A 168 16.55 39.94 -34.74
C ALA A 168 15.28 39.25 -34.20
N ALA A 169 14.53 38.53 -35.04
CA ALA A 169 13.33 37.83 -34.59
C ALA A 169 13.74 36.60 -33.76
N THR A 170 13.34 36.57 -32.48
CA THR A 170 13.68 35.48 -31.56
C THR A 170 12.42 34.74 -31.09
N ALA A 171 12.40 33.40 -31.18
CA ALA A 171 11.34 32.56 -30.62
C ALA A 171 11.93 31.48 -29.70
N VAL A 172 11.17 31.08 -28.67
CA VAL A 172 11.48 29.90 -27.84
C VAL A 172 10.62 28.76 -28.34
N LEU A 173 11.26 27.69 -28.80
CA LEU A 173 10.61 26.51 -29.33
C LEU A 173 10.93 25.29 -28.45
N ARG A 174 9.98 24.38 -28.38
CA ARG A 174 10.10 23.10 -27.67
C ARG A 174 10.55 22.00 -28.62
N VAL A 175 11.57 21.25 -28.23
CA VAL A 175 12.09 20.13 -29.04
C VAL A 175 11.14 18.95 -28.93
N LEU A 176 10.61 18.47 -30.06
CA LEU A 176 9.83 17.23 -30.09
C LEU A 176 10.70 16.05 -30.54
N PRO A 177 10.49 14.87 -29.95
CA PRO A 177 11.00 13.61 -30.48
C PRO A 177 10.58 13.41 -31.94
N SER A 178 11.52 12.94 -32.79
CA SER A 178 11.25 12.68 -34.21
C SER A 178 10.23 11.56 -34.45
N ASN A 179 10.05 10.66 -33.48
CA ASN A 179 9.10 9.53 -33.55
C ASN A 179 7.62 9.95 -33.40
N LEU A 180 7.31 11.16 -32.93
CA LEU A 180 5.94 11.63 -32.73
C LEU A 180 5.32 12.25 -33.99
N CYS A 181 6.11 12.46 -35.06
CA CYS A 181 5.67 13.06 -36.33
C CYS A 181 6.07 12.16 -37.54
N PRO A 182 5.35 11.05 -37.79
CA PRO A 182 5.62 10.21 -38.96
C PRO A 182 5.13 10.92 -40.23
N GLY A 183 6.05 11.49 -41.01
CA GLY A 183 5.75 12.23 -42.25
C GLY A 183 6.86 13.18 -42.73
N LEU A 184 7.85 13.48 -41.88
CA LEU A 184 8.99 14.33 -42.25
C LEU A 184 10.03 13.54 -43.07
N ASP A 185 10.17 13.87 -44.35
CA ASP A 185 11.24 13.36 -45.22
C ASP A 185 12.56 14.09 -44.91
N PHE A 186 13.48 13.40 -44.26
CA PHE A 186 14.85 13.88 -44.06
C PHE A 186 15.71 13.46 -45.27
N SER A 187 15.70 14.24 -46.36
CA SER A 187 16.58 13.99 -47.51
C SER A 187 18.05 14.24 -47.13
N GLU A 188 18.92 13.24 -47.32
CA GLU A 188 20.35 13.33 -47.03
C GLU A 188 21.08 14.23 -48.05
N THR A 189 21.63 15.36 -47.58
CA THR A 189 22.72 16.06 -48.27
C THR A 189 24.07 15.66 -47.68
N LYS A 190 25.13 15.68 -48.51
CA LYS A 190 26.48 15.15 -48.25
C LYS A 190 27.32 15.87 -47.18
N ASP A 191 26.78 16.85 -46.46
CA ASP A 191 27.52 17.65 -45.49
C ASP A 191 26.89 17.58 -44.11
N SER A 192 27.72 17.49 -43.07
CA SER A 192 27.39 17.30 -41.64
C SER A 192 26.62 18.46 -40.97
N GLU A 193 25.63 19.02 -41.66
CA GLU A 193 24.85 20.17 -41.22
C GLU A 193 23.56 19.72 -40.51
N ILE A 194 23.31 20.24 -39.31
CA ILE A 194 22.15 19.88 -38.50
C ILE A 194 20.91 20.59 -39.08
N MET A 195 19.89 19.80 -39.44
CA MET A 195 18.62 20.27 -39.98
C MET A 195 17.51 20.19 -38.94
N ALA A 196 16.61 21.15 -38.96
CA ALA A 196 15.42 21.17 -38.11
C ALA A 196 14.19 21.70 -38.86
N TYR A 197 13.00 21.25 -38.49
CA TYR A 197 11.74 21.71 -39.08
C TYR A 197 10.90 22.46 -38.06
N VAL A 198 10.30 23.58 -38.47
CA VAL A 198 9.44 24.43 -37.63
C VAL A 198 8.21 24.88 -38.43
N SER A 199 7.05 24.93 -37.75
CA SER A 199 5.81 25.47 -38.31
C SER A 199 5.94 26.94 -38.69
N ARG A 200 5.46 27.31 -39.89
CA ARG A 200 5.50 28.69 -40.43
C ARG A 200 4.88 29.73 -39.49
N LYS A 201 3.86 29.32 -38.73
CA LYS A 201 3.10 30.17 -37.79
C LYS A 201 3.84 30.46 -36.49
N SER A 202 4.99 29.81 -36.22
CA SER A 202 5.77 30.00 -34.98
C SER A 202 6.56 31.30 -34.97
N PHE A 203 6.75 31.94 -36.12
CA PHE A 203 7.44 33.23 -36.27
C PHE A 203 6.50 34.25 -36.94
N PRO A 204 6.64 35.55 -36.63
CA PRO A 204 5.93 36.61 -37.36
C PRO A 204 6.26 36.54 -38.85
N GLN A 205 5.27 36.78 -39.72
CA GLN A 205 5.43 36.66 -41.18
C GLN A 205 6.55 37.55 -41.76
N GLU A 206 6.90 38.63 -41.04
CA GLU A 206 7.99 39.58 -41.35
C GLU A 206 9.41 39.06 -41.00
N ALA A 207 9.51 37.96 -40.26
CA ALA A 207 10.79 37.37 -39.84
C ALA A 207 11.43 36.49 -40.92
N TRP A 208 10.63 36.01 -41.88
CA TRP A 208 11.10 35.21 -43.01
C TRP A 208 11.68 36.13 -44.10
N PRO A 209 12.93 35.94 -44.56
CA PRO A 209 13.54 36.83 -45.54
C PRO A 209 12.81 36.72 -46.89
N SER A 210 12.06 37.76 -47.22
CA SER A 210 11.22 37.86 -48.43
C SER A 210 12.05 38.18 -49.68
N LYS A 211 12.72 37.17 -50.27
CA LYS A 211 13.22 37.24 -51.64
C LYS A 211 13.00 35.93 -52.40
N GLY A 212 11.88 35.88 -53.13
CA GLY A 212 11.72 35.11 -54.37
C GLY A 212 11.29 33.64 -54.24
N ARG A 213 10.02 33.37 -54.59
CA ARG A 213 9.35 32.06 -54.80
C ARG A 213 9.62 31.00 -53.72
N ASP A 214 8.60 30.79 -52.90
CA ASP A 214 8.41 29.63 -52.03
C ASP A 214 8.47 28.34 -52.86
N ALA A 215 9.66 27.76 -53.04
CA ALA A 215 9.82 26.39 -53.44
C ALA A 215 9.92 25.55 -52.15
N GLU A 216 9.09 24.51 -52.05
CA GLU A 216 9.21 23.49 -51.01
C GLU A 216 10.68 23.03 -50.91
N GLY A 217 11.31 23.16 -49.74
CA GLY A 217 12.71 22.75 -49.52
C GLY A 217 13.75 23.87 -49.36
N THR A 218 13.36 25.12 -49.09
CA THR A 218 14.32 26.18 -48.71
C THR A 218 14.62 26.14 -47.21
N LEU A 219 15.89 25.98 -46.83
CA LEU A 219 16.36 25.99 -45.44
C LEU A 219 17.06 27.31 -45.09
N TYR A 220 16.81 27.84 -43.90
CA TYR A 220 17.40 29.09 -43.39
C TYR A 220 18.43 28.82 -42.30
N GLY A 221 19.63 29.42 -42.38
CA GLY A 221 20.64 29.34 -41.33
C GLY A 221 20.30 30.21 -40.12
N VAL A 222 20.18 29.60 -38.93
CA VAL A 222 19.73 30.25 -37.70
C VAL A 222 20.66 29.95 -36.52
N GLN A 223 20.79 30.90 -35.58
CA GLN A 223 21.55 30.70 -34.35
C GLN A 223 20.68 30.08 -33.25
N MET A 224 21.17 29.00 -32.65
CA MET A 224 20.50 28.25 -31.59
C MET A 224 21.15 28.53 -30.23
N LYS A 225 20.35 28.71 -29.17
CA LYS A 225 20.80 28.70 -27.77
C LYS A 225 19.92 27.79 -26.91
N ARG A 226 20.50 26.72 -26.34
CA ARG A 226 19.83 25.85 -25.36
C ARG A 226 19.57 26.60 -24.05
N LEU A 227 18.40 26.40 -23.45
CA LEU A 227 18.12 26.82 -22.08
C LEU A 227 18.37 25.64 -21.13
N THR A 228 19.02 25.89 -19.98
CA THR A 228 19.41 24.83 -19.04
C THR A 228 18.22 24.37 -18.18
N PRO A 229 17.89 23.06 -18.13
CA PRO A 229 16.85 22.54 -17.26
C PRO A 229 17.26 22.60 -15.78
N PRO A 230 16.31 22.49 -14.83
CA PRO A 230 16.61 22.43 -13.40
C PRO A 230 17.46 21.22 -13.03
N VAL A 231 18.40 21.40 -12.08
CA VAL A 231 19.40 20.39 -11.68
C VAL A 231 18.82 19.41 -10.65
N ASP A 232 19.10 18.12 -10.82
CA ASP A 232 18.66 17.08 -9.90
C ASP A 232 19.43 17.14 -8.57
N PRO A 233 18.76 17.32 -7.42
CA PRO A 233 19.41 17.39 -6.12
C PRO A 233 20.06 16.07 -5.66
N SER A 234 19.73 14.94 -6.31
CA SER A 234 20.31 13.62 -6.03
C SER A 234 21.53 13.29 -6.89
N SER A 235 21.77 14.05 -7.97
CA SER A 235 22.94 13.87 -8.83
C SER A 235 24.15 14.57 -8.21
N SER A 236 25.07 13.79 -7.65
CA SER A 236 26.35 14.28 -7.13
C SER A 236 27.31 14.64 -8.27
N LYS A 237 26.98 15.67 -9.06
CA LYS A 237 27.99 16.45 -9.79
C LYS A 237 28.27 17.71 -8.98
N GLN A 238 29.53 17.82 -8.56
CA GLN A 238 30.06 18.88 -7.72
C GLN A 238 29.60 20.26 -8.21
N LEU A 239 28.98 21.03 -7.31
CA LEU A 239 28.91 22.48 -7.43
C LEU A 239 30.35 23.02 -7.39
N GLU A 240 30.90 23.44 -8.53
CA GLU A 240 31.92 24.47 -8.50
C GLU A 240 31.24 25.77 -8.04
N PRO A 241 31.79 26.48 -7.03
CA PRO A 241 31.17 27.69 -6.53
C PRO A 241 31.17 28.77 -7.62
N GLU A 242 30.00 29.36 -7.84
CA GLU A 242 29.82 30.55 -8.67
C GLU A 242 30.86 31.61 -8.27
N THR A 243 31.81 31.85 -9.17
CA THR A 243 32.73 32.98 -9.06
C THR A 243 31.94 34.26 -9.36
N GLN A 244 32.13 35.24 -8.48
CA GLN A 244 31.53 36.57 -8.44
C GLN A 244 31.29 37.23 -9.82
N PRO A 245 30.27 38.10 -9.95
CA PRO A 245 30.04 38.84 -11.19
C PRO A 245 31.23 39.76 -11.48
N LYS A 246 31.95 39.51 -12.58
CA LYS A 246 33.00 40.41 -13.07
C LYS A 246 32.37 41.72 -13.52
N SER A 247 32.73 42.79 -12.83
CA SER A 247 32.56 44.17 -13.29
C SER A 247 33.33 44.38 -14.60
N ILE A 248 32.65 44.96 -15.58
CA ILE A 248 33.26 45.38 -16.84
C ILE A 248 33.83 46.78 -16.61
N SER A 249 35.16 46.90 -16.60
CA SER A 249 35.86 48.19 -16.77
C SER A 249 36.33 48.32 -18.21
N ILE A 250 36.03 49.47 -18.81
CA ILE A 250 36.49 49.88 -20.14
C ILE A 250 37.90 50.47 -19.99
N GLY A 251 38.87 50.01 -20.79
CA GLY A 251 40.22 50.59 -20.82
C GLY A 251 41.11 49.97 -21.90
N ALA A 252 41.66 50.83 -22.76
CA ALA A 252 42.37 50.54 -23.99
C ALA A 252 43.80 50.00 -23.83
N GLY A 253 44.33 49.35 -24.87
CA GLY A 253 45.78 49.21 -25.09
C GLY A 253 46.21 47.85 -25.63
N ALA A 254 46.63 47.82 -26.89
CA ALA A 254 47.17 46.65 -27.59
C ALA A 254 48.46 46.10 -26.97
N LYS A 255 48.64 44.77 -27.05
CA LYS A 255 49.83 44.11 -27.62
C LYS A 255 49.59 42.62 -27.84
N THR A 256 50.03 42.17 -29.00
CA THR A 256 50.12 40.82 -29.51
C THR A 256 51.02 39.94 -28.65
N ASP A 257 50.61 38.71 -28.38
CA ASP A 257 51.49 37.54 -28.36
C ASP A 257 50.70 36.28 -28.73
N THR A 258 51.25 35.57 -29.70
CA THR A 258 50.80 34.31 -30.29
C THR A 258 51.01 33.15 -29.31
N ASN A 259 49.95 32.37 -29.07
CA ASN A 259 50.07 30.95 -28.79
C ASN A 259 48.84 30.22 -29.37
N GLU A 260 49.13 29.30 -30.27
CA GLU A 260 48.17 28.40 -30.90
C GLU A 260 47.66 27.39 -29.86
N ASP A 261 46.41 27.57 -29.43
CA ASP A 261 45.57 26.46 -28.96
C ASP A 261 44.28 26.50 -29.79
N LYS A 262 44.12 25.51 -30.66
CA LYS A 262 42.92 25.28 -31.47
C LYS A 262 41.74 24.92 -30.56
N PHE A 263 41.05 25.93 -30.04
CA PHE A 263 39.66 25.79 -29.58
C PHE A 263 38.73 25.93 -30.79
N THR A 264 38.34 24.81 -31.38
CA THR A 264 37.21 24.75 -32.32
C THR A 264 35.94 25.13 -31.56
N THR A 265 35.41 26.31 -31.88
CA THR A 265 34.08 26.75 -31.46
C THR A 265 33.05 25.79 -32.04
N PRO A 266 32.11 25.19 -31.28
CA PRO A 266 31.02 24.45 -31.90
C PRO A 266 30.16 25.45 -32.67
N SER A 267 30.01 25.22 -33.97
CA SER A 267 29.17 26.02 -34.86
C SER A 267 27.71 25.92 -34.42
N ASN A 268 27.24 26.88 -33.63
CA ASN A 268 25.85 27.02 -33.16
C ASN A 268 24.86 27.45 -34.29
N GLN A 269 25.20 27.13 -35.54
CA GLN A 269 24.42 27.44 -36.74
C GLN A 269 23.66 26.18 -37.17
N ILE A 270 22.33 26.28 -37.25
CA ILE A 270 21.42 25.19 -37.62
C ILE A 270 20.58 25.66 -38.80
N PHE A 271 20.25 24.75 -39.72
CA PHE A 271 19.39 25.06 -40.85
C PHE A 271 17.95 24.65 -40.56
N ILE A 272 17.01 25.60 -40.68
CA ILE A 272 15.59 25.40 -40.38
C ILE A 272 14.75 25.39 -41.66
N GLY A 273 13.95 24.34 -41.85
CA GLY A 273 12.91 24.23 -42.87
C GLY A 273 11.51 24.47 -42.32
N HIS A 274 10.54 24.63 -43.23
CA HIS A 274 9.13 24.78 -42.90
C HIS A 274 8.32 23.57 -43.26
N ASP A 275 7.54 23.10 -42.28
CA ASP A 275 6.49 22.12 -42.48
C ASP A 275 5.23 22.60 -41.74
N ASP A 276 4.09 22.59 -42.43
CA ASP A 276 2.80 23.06 -41.92
C ASP A 276 2.11 22.01 -41.04
N ASP A 277 2.55 20.75 -41.07
CA ASP A 277 2.02 19.64 -40.24
C ASP A 277 2.51 19.68 -38.78
N LEU A 278 3.50 20.52 -38.47
CA LEU A 278 4.02 20.70 -37.11
C LEU A 278 3.19 21.71 -36.28
N PRO A 279 2.97 21.43 -34.98
CA PRO A 279 2.30 22.35 -34.07
C PRO A 279 3.14 23.61 -33.79
N ILE A 280 2.46 24.73 -33.54
CA ILE A 280 3.06 26.04 -33.26
C ILE A 280 3.98 25.95 -32.03
N SER A 281 5.12 26.65 -32.06
CA SER A 281 6.11 26.69 -30.97
C SER A 281 6.90 25.38 -30.73
N HIS A 282 6.88 24.45 -31.69
CA HIS A 282 7.66 23.21 -31.64
C HIS A 282 8.71 23.15 -32.75
N ILE A 283 9.80 22.41 -32.50
CA ILE A 283 10.88 22.14 -33.44
C ILE A 283 11.23 20.65 -33.42
N VAL A 284 11.43 20.06 -34.59
CA VAL A 284 11.89 18.66 -34.74
C VAL A 284 13.26 18.69 -35.41
N PHE A 285 14.24 18.01 -34.81
CA PHE A 285 15.58 17.85 -35.39
C PHE A 285 15.68 16.54 -36.17
N SER A 286 16.45 16.55 -37.27
CA SER A 286 16.83 15.31 -37.96
C SER A 286 17.84 14.49 -37.15
N VAL A 287 18.81 15.18 -36.53
CA VAL A 287 19.80 14.65 -35.60
C VAL A 287 19.92 15.62 -34.43
N LEU A 288 19.79 15.13 -33.20
CA LEU A 288 19.89 15.96 -32.00
C LEU A 288 21.31 16.56 -31.87
N PRO A 289 21.45 17.89 -31.70
CA PRO A 289 22.75 18.52 -31.43
C PRO A 289 23.38 18.01 -30.13
N GLU A 290 24.73 18.03 -30.05
CA GLU A 290 25.46 17.62 -28.84
C GLU A 290 24.97 18.37 -27.60
N GLY A 291 24.44 17.62 -26.64
CA GLY A 291 23.95 18.16 -25.37
C GLY A 291 22.58 18.81 -25.44
N VAL A 292 21.71 18.50 -26.40
CA VAL A 292 20.27 18.88 -26.38
C VAL A 292 19.44 17.61 -26.19
N GLU A 293 18.54 17.60 -25.22
CA GLU A 293 17.65 16.45 -24.96
C GLU A 293 16.26 16.68 -25.57
N GLU A 294 15.52 15.60 -25.79
CA GLU A 294 14.13 15.67 -26.22
C GLU A 294 13.29 16.44 -25.19
N TRP A 295 12.29 17.21 -25.64
CA TRP A 295 11.43 18.07 -24.82
C TRP A 295 12.10 19.33 -24.23
N ASP A 296 13.38 19.58 -24.49
CA ASP A 296 14.07 20.81 -24.06
C ASP A 296 13.50 22.07 -24.74
N LEU A 297 13.78 23.22 -24.11
CA LEU A 297 13.45 24.54 -24.66
C LEU A 297 14.69 25.16 -25.32
N VAL A 298 14.52 25.56 -26.57
CA VAL A 298 15.56 26.14 -27.40
C VAL A 298 15.14 27.53 -27.81
N ARG A 299 16.03 28.51 -27.63
CA ARG A 299 15.84 29.85 -28.19
C ARG A 299 16.50 29.92 -29.56
N ILE A 300 15.74 30.34 -30.55
CA ILE A 300 16.16 30.44 -31.94
C ILE A 300 16.08 31.92 -32.35
N SER A 301 17.17 32.45 -32.92
CA SER A 301 17.26 33.84 -33.38
C SER A 301 17.59 33.94 -34.86
N ILE A 302 16.63 34.43 -35.66
CA ILE A 302 16.77 34.61 -37.11
C ILE A 302 17.44 35.97 -37.36
N GLY A 303 18.67 35.95 -37.87
CA GLY A 303 19.39 37.15 -38.32
C GLY A 303 18.95 37.57 -39.73
N LYS A 304 19.04 38.87 -40.05
CA LYS A 304 18.66 39.41 -41.36
C LYS A 304 19.55 38.95 -42.52
N ASP A 305 20.73 38.40 -42.22
CA ASP A 305 21.71 37.86 -43.17
C ASP A 305 21.79 36.32 -43.09
N ALA A 306 20.64 35.64 -43.10
CA ALA A 306 20.60 34.17 -43.04
C ALA A 306 21.07 33.55 -44.37
N LYS A 307 22.04 32.62 -44.30
CA LYS A 307 22.40 31.76 -45.44
C LYS A 307 21.19 30.91 -45.82
N THR A 308 20.84 30.86 -47.10
CA THR A 308 19.77 30.02 -47.64
C THR A 308 20.37 28.84 -48.39
N LEU A 309 19.89 27.64 -48.08
CA LEU A 309 20.18 26.42 -48.82
C LEU A 309 18.91 26.00 -49.55
N VAL A 310 19.03 25.74 -50.86
CA VAL A 310 17.92 25.24 -51.68
C VAL A 310 18.16 23.77 -51.95
N ILE A 311 17.27 22.90 -51.47
CA ILE A 311 17.31 21.48 -51.76
C ILE A 311 16.76 21.27 -53.18
N ASN A 312 17.60 20.82 -54.11
CA ASN A 312 17.15 20.41 -55.45
C ASN A 312 16.55 19.01 -55.38
N GLN A 313 15.22 18.90 -55.53
CA GLN A 313 14.53 17.63 -55.74
C GLN A 313 14.79 17.14 -57.18
N ASP A 314 15.94 16.53 -57.43
CA ASP A 314 16.17 15.79 -58.68
C ASP A 314 17.05 14.56 -58.39
N SER A 315 16.40 13.47 -57.95
CA SER A 315 16.68 12.09 -58.38
C SER A 315 15.99 11.06 -57.48
N GLY A 316 15.10 10.27 -58.08
CA GLY A 316 14.85 8.85 -57.81
C GLY A 316 14.68 8.39 -56.36
N ALA A 317 13.45 8.02 -56.02
CA ALA A 317 13.14 7.18 -54.87
C ALA A 317 14.07 5.94 -54.80
N SER A 318 15.06 5.98 -53.91
CA SER A 318 15.70 4.78 -53.36
C SER A 318 15.55 4.83 -51.85
N THR A 319 14.50 4.16 -51.38
CA THR A 319 14.22 3.88 -49.97
C THR A 319 15.40 3.11 -49.38
N LEU A 320 16.29 3.82 -48.67
CA LEU A 320 17.22 3.23 -47.72
C LEU A 320 16.71 3.60 -46.33
N SER A 321 16.04 2.63 -45.72
CA SER A 321 15.55 2.67 -44.35
C SER A 321 16.72 2.86 -43.38
N SER A 322 16.86 4.05 -42.80
CA SER A 322 17.48 4.17 -41.48
C SER A 322 16.59 3.42 -40.47
N PRO A 323 17.17 2.84 -39.39
CA PRO A 323 16.43 1.99 -38.49
C PRO A 323 15.44 2.87 -37.71
N ILE A 324 14.20 2.90 -38.18
CA ILE A 324 13.05 3.25 -37.36
C ILE A 324 13.11 2.26 -36.19
N LEU A 325 13.55 2.73 -35.01
CA LEU A 325 13.29 2.00 -33.78
C LEU A 325 11.78 1.73 -33.78
N PRO A 326 11.36 0.46 -33.69
CA PRO A 326 9.97 0.10 -33.90
C PRO A 326 9.12 0.94 -32.96
N VAL A 327 8.13 1.62 -33.54
CA VAL A 327 7.01 2.18 -32.78
C VAL A 327 6.46 1.00 -32.00
N GLU A 328 6.73 0.92 -30.69
CA GLU A 328 6.00 0.00 -29.84
C GLU A 328 4.52 0.30 -30.09
N PRO A 329 3.73 -0.69 -30.55
CA PRO A 329 2.32 -0.45 -30.80
C PRO A 329 1.69 0.12 -29.53
N PRO A 330 0.62 0.93 -29.64
CA PRO A 330 -0.10 1.36 -28.45
C PRO A 330 -0.37 0.11 -27.62
N THR A 331 0.22 0.04 -26.42
CA THR A 331 0.02 -1.07 -25.50
C THR A 331 -1.43 -0.99 -25.04
N PHE A 332 -2.31 -1.51 -25.87
CA PHE A 332 -3.74 -1.58 -25.65
C PHE A 332 -3.96 -2.50 -24.46
N LEU A 333 -4.23 -1.89 -23.29
CA LEU A 333 -4.54 -2.63 -22.08
C LEU A 333 -5.96 -3.15 -22.22
N ALA A 334 -6.08 -4.46 -22.43
CA ALA A 334 -7.37 -5.08 -22.63
C ALA A 334 -8.26 -5.01 -21.36
N GLY A 335 -9.56 -4.75 -21.54
CA GLY A 335 -10.57 -4.83 -20.49
C GLY A 335 -10.63 -3.62 -19.53
N VAL A 336 -9.90 -2.53 -19.82
CA VAL A 336 -9.85 -1.32 -19.00
C VAL A 336 -10.08 -0.05 -19.84
N ASP A 337 -10.67 -0.20 -21.02
CA ASP A 337 -10.81 0.87 -22.02
C ASP A 337 -11.64 2.04 -21.50
N ASP A 338 -12.77 1.77 -20.85
CA ASP A 338 -13.64 2.80 -20.25
C ASP A 338 -12.89 3.68 -19.24
N ILE A 339 -12.03 3.07 -18.42
CA ILE A 339 -11.26 3.77 -17.39
C ILE A 339 -10.15 4.61 -18.04
N LEU A 340 -9.49 4.07 -19.07
CA LEU A 340 -8.45 4.78 -19.81
C LEU A 340 -9.02 6.00 -20.53
N GLU A 341 -10.13 5.83 -21.24
CA GLU A 341 -10.81 6.92 -21.94
C GLU A 341 -11.20 8.02 -20.95
N HIS A 342 -11.81 7.66 -19.83
CA HIS A 342 -12.17 8.60 -18.77
C HIS A 342 -10.96 9.40 -18.25
N CYS A 343 -9.84 8.73 -17.95
CA CYS A 343 -8.64 9.38 -17.44
C CYS A 343 -8.02 10.35 -18.47
N VAL A 344 -7.99 9.96 -19.75
CA VAL A 344 -7.45 10.80 -20.84
C VAL A 344 -8.37 12.01 -21.09
N GLN A 345 -9.69 11.80 -21.10
CA GLN A 345 -10.69 12.88 -21.22
C GLN A 345 -10.61 13.87 -20.06
N TYR A 346 -10.43 13.39 -18.82
CA TYR A 346 -10.22 14.27 -17.66
C TYR A 346 -8.98 15.15 -17.84
N CYS A 347 -7.84 14.55 -18.19
CA CYS A 347 -6.59 15.30 -18.34
C CYS A 347 -6.66 16.34 -19.48
N SER A 348 -7.21 15.97 -20.64
CA SER A 348 -7.39 16.89 -21.77
C SER A 348 -8.33 18.05 -21.43
N ARG A 349 -9.44 17.77 -20.72
CA ARG A 349 -10.35 18.81 -20.23
C ARG A 349 -9.66 19.77 -19.25
N GLU A 350 -8.84 19.26 -18.33
CA GLU A 350 -8.11 20.13 -17.40
C GLU A 350 -7.09 21.02 -18.13
N TYR A 351 -6.39 20.51 -19.16
CA TYR A 351 -5.51 21.36 -19.98
C TYR A 351 -6.28 22.47 -20.71
N LEU A 352 -7.48 22.18 -21.22
CA LEU A 352 -8.33 23.16 -21.90
C LEU A 352 -8.93 24.19 -20.94
N ASN A 353 -9.29 23.78 -19.72
CA ASN A 353 -9.73 24.70 -18.66
C ASN A 353 -8.59 25.64 -18.23
N GLN A 354 -7.36 25.14 -18.17
CA GLN A 354 -6.18 25.94 -17.83
C GLN A 354 -5.76 26.90 -18.95
N SER A 355 -6.03 26.57 -20.22
CA SER A 355 -5.72 27.45 -21.35
C SER A 355 -6.64 28.68 -21.36
N SER A 356 -7.94 28.48 -21.07
CA SER A 356 -8.98 29.52 -21.05
C SER A 356 -8.99 30.40 -19.79
N SER A 357 -8.57 29.89 -18.63
CA SER A 357 -8.48 30.68 -17.40
C SER A 357 -7.20 31.55 -17.35
N GLY A 358 -7.36 32.81 -16.92
CA GLY A 358 -6.26 33.78 -16.75
C GLY A 358 -5.42 33.55 -15.49
N THR A 359 -5.97 32.89 -14.46
CA THR A 359 -5.27 32.49 -13.24
C THR A 359 -5.66 31.04 -12.90
N VAL A 360 -4.66 30.21 -12.64
CA VAL A 360 -4.83 28.80 -12.24
C VAL A 360 -4.25 28.64 -10.85
N ASN A 361 -5.10 28.36 -9.87
CA ASN A 361 -4.69 28.13 -8.50
C ASN A 361 -4.48 26.63 -8.26
N GLY A 362 -3.23 26.24 -8.00
CA GLY A 362 -2.81 24.87 -7.71
C GLY A 362 -2.89 23.90 -8.89
N VAL A 363 -2.44 22.67 -8.67
CA VAL A 363 -2.33 21.65 -9.71
C VAL A 363 -3.50 20.66 -9.60
N PRO A 364 -4.28 20.43 -10.67
CA PRO A 364 -5.32 19.41 -10.63
C PRO A 364 -4.71 18.01 -10.50
N GLY A 365 -5.21 17.26 -9.52
CA GLY A 365 -4.85 15.87 -9.29
C GLY A 365 -5.91 14.90 -9.82
N LEU A 366 -5.45 13.78 -10.40
CA LEU A 366 -6.22 12.56 -10.63
C LEU A 366 -5.66 11.46 -9.72
N LEU A 367 -6.51 10.80 -8.92
CA LEU A 367 -6.10 9.69 -8.07
C LEU A 367 -6.66 8.37 -8.61
N VAL A 368 -5.79 7.40 -8.90
CA VAL A 368 -6.18 6.05 -9.29
C VAL A 368 -6.01 5.11 -8.09
N THR A 369 -7.11 4.55 -7.60
CA THR A 369 -7.14 3.62 -6.46
C THR A 369 -7.47 2.19 -6.89
N GLY A 370 -7.16 1.20 -6.04
CA GLY A 370 -7.54 -0.18 -6.27
C GLY A 370 -6.59 -1.17 -5.59
N LEU A 371 -7.02 -2.43 -5.47
CA LEU A 371 -6.25 -3.48 -4.81
C LEU A 371 -4.85 -3.65 -5.41
N PRO A 372 -3.84 -4.10 -4.63
CA PRO A 372 -2.55 -4.46 -5.18
C PRO A 372 -2.72 -5.53 -6.28
N GLY A 373 -1.94 -5.43 -7.36
CA GLY A 373 -2.06 -6.36 -8.50
C GLY A 373 -3.16 -6.04 -9.53
N SER A 374 -3.99 -5.01 -9.33
CA SER A 374 -5.03 -4.62 -10.30
C SER A 374 -4.51 -3.94 -11.58
N GLY A 375 -3.21 -3.64 -11.68
CA GLY A 375 -2.61 -3.03 -12.87
C GLY A 375 -2.57 -1.50 -12.89
N LYS A 376 -2.78 -0.82 -11.75
CA LYS A 376 -2.77 0.66 -11.63
C LYS A 376 -1.57 1.33 -12.31
N SER A 377 -0.37 0.86 -12.03
CA SER A 377 0.86 1.43 -12.61
C SER A 377 0.88 1.30 -14.14
N SER A 378 0.36 0.19 -14.68
CA SER A 378 0.25 -0.01 -16.13
C SER A 378 -0.78 0.93 -16.75
N ILE A 379 -1.94 1.11 -16.10
CA ILE A 379 -2.99 2.05 -16.52
C ILE A 379 -2.42 3.47 -16.60
N VAL A 380 -1.76 3.95 -15.54
CA VAL A 380 -1.25 5.32 -15.51
C VAL A 380 -0.13 5.54 -16.53
N ARG A 381 0.75 4.55 -16.76
CA ARG A 381 1.75 4.63 -17.84
C ARG A 381 1.11 4.68 -19.22
N SER A 382 0.02 3.94 -19.45
CA SER A 382 -0.71 3.98 -20.71
C SER A 382 -1.43 5.32 -20.93
N VAL A 383 -2.04 5.88 -19.88
CA VAL A 383 -2.63 7.23 -19.90
C VAL A 383 -1.56 8.27 -20.22
N ALA A 384 -0.40 8.22 -19.55
CA ALA A 384 0.72 9.12 -19.81
C ALA A 384 1.18 9.03 -21.28
N ARG A 385 1.39 7.82 -21.80
CA ARG A 385 1.77 7.60 -23.21
C ARG A 385 0.70 8.12 -24.19
N SER A 386 -0.57 7.89 -23.88
CA SER A 386 -1.70 8.40 -24.71
C SER A 386 -1.70 9.93 -24.75
N LEU A 387 -1.44 10.60 -23.62
CA LEU A 387 -1.32 12.06 -23.55
C LEU A 387 -0.08 12.62 -24.27
N GLN A 388 0.99 11.82 -24.38
CA GLN A 388 2.19 12.16 -25.13
C GLN A 388 1.97 12.04 -26.65
N GLN A 389 1.21 11.04 -27.09
CA GLN A 389 0.90 10.80 -28.51
C GLN A 389 -0.25 11.68 -29.05
N ASN A 390 -1.17 12.10 -28.19
CA ASN A 390 -2.28 12.97 -28.57
C ASN A 390 -1.77 14.31 -29.11
N ARG A 391 -2.07 14.59 -30.38
CA ARG A 391 -1.67 15.83 -31.09
C ARG A 391 -2.16 17.12 -30.41
N GLU A 392 -3.28 17.06 -29.70
CA GLU A 392 -3.86 18.22 -29.02
C GLU A 392 -3.11 18.60 -27.74
N THR A 393 -2.49 17.62 -27.06
CA THR A 393 -1.84 17.84 -25.75
C THR A 393 -0.33 17.81 -25.83
N LEU A 394 0.27 16.89 -26.60
CA LEU A 394 1.73 16.64 -26.69
C LEU A 394 2.42 16.84 -25.34
N ALA A 395 1.90 16.17 -24.31
CA ALA A 395 2.31 16.46 -22.94
C ALA A 395 3.63 15.74 -22.61
N PHE A 396 4.54 16.43 -21.92
CA PHE A 396 5.74 15.81 -21.37
C PHE A 396 5.38 15.00 -20.13
N THR A 397 5.74 13.72 -20.09
CA THR A 397 5.40 12.84 -18.97
C THR A 397 6.62 12.57 -18.10
N TYR A 398 6.50 12.82 -16.80
CA TYR A 398 7.54 12.47 -15.83
C TYR A 398 7.01 11.42 -14.85
N TYR A 399 7.57 10.22 -14.92
CA TYR A 399 7.18 9.08 -14.08
C TYR A 399 8.10 8.93 -12.88
N VAL A 400 7.52 8.91 -11.68
CA VAL A 400 8.24 8.73 -10.41
C VAL A 400 7.59 7.63 -9.60
N ASP A 401 8.40 6.64 -9.21
CA ASP A 401 8.01 5.63 -8.22
C ASP A 401 8.38 6.13 -6.82
N VAL A 402 7.36 6.54 -6.06
CA VAL A 402 7.53 7.22 -4.77
C VAL A 402 7.99 6.24 -3.68
N SER A 403 7.74 4.94 -3.86
CA SER A 403 8.11 3.89 -2.90
C SER A 403 9.61 3.87 -2.58
N ARG A 404 10.46 4.20 -3.56
CA ARG A 404 11.94 4.24 -3.43
C ARG A 404 12.42 5.32 -2.46
N TYR A 405 11.62 6.36 -2.24
CA TYR A 405 11.98 7.50 -1.41
C TYR A 405 11.33 7.45 -0.02
N ALA A 406 10.59 6.39 0.31
CA ALA A 406 9.86 6.24 1.57
C ALA A 406 10.78 6.36 2.81
N GLU A 407 12.01 5.86 2.73
CA GLU A 407 13.00 5.86 3.82
C GLU A 407 13.94 7.07 3.81
N SER A 408 13.91 7.91 2.77
CA SER A 408 14.85 9.04 2.62
C SER A 408 14.56 10.18 3.62
N PRO A 409 15.55 10.97 4.04
CA PRO A 409 15.32 12.06 4.99
C PRO A 409 14.36 13.12 4.44
N ILE A 410 13.58 13.75 5.32
CA ILE A 410 12.47 14.66 4.96
C ILE A 410 12.97 15.87 4.15
N ALA A 411 14.17 16.37 4.44
CA ALA A 411 14.80 17.46 3.69
C ALA A 411 15.03 17.09 2.21
N ASN A 412 15.48 15.86 1.94
CA ASN A 412 15.71 15.38 0.58
C ASN A 412 14.38 15.20 -0.15
N VAL A 413 13.37 14.62 0.50
CA VAL A 413 12.02 14.47 -0.09
C VAL A 413 11.42 15.83 -0.45
N LYS A 414 11.59 16.85 0.42
CA LYS A 414 11.16 18.22 0.14
C LYS A 414 11.86 18.79 -1.09
N ALA A 415 13.18 18.64 -1.20
CA ALA A 415 13.94 19.08 -2.37
C ALA A 415 13.49 18.36 -3.65
N LEU A 416 13.22 17.05 -3.55
CA LEU A 416 12.71 16.24 -4.66
C LEU A 416 11.33 16.70 -5.13
N PHE A 417 10.39 17.01 -4.23
CA PHE A 417 9.08 17.54 -4.63
C PHE A 417 9.19 18.86 -5.38
N THR A 418 10.07 19.76 -4.94
CA THR A 418 10.36 21.02 -5.65
C THR A 418 10.96 20.73 -7.03
N TYR A 419 11.96 19.85 -7.11
CA TYR A 419 12.60 19.48 -8.36
C TYR A 419 11.63 18.84 -9.37
N TRP A 420 10.79 17.89 -8.93
CA TRP A 420 9.79 17.27 -9.81
C TRP A 420 8.78 18.28 -10.34
N PHE A 421 8.34 19.20 -9.48
CA PHE A 421 7.47 20.30 -9.88
C PHE A 421 8.16 21.21 -10.90
N ASP A 422 9.40 21.65 -10.63
CA ASP A 422 10.16 22.56 -11.49
C ASP A 422 10.49 21.93 -12.85
N ARG A 423 10.82 20.64 -12.87
CA ARG A 423 11.09 19.90 -14.10
C ARG A 423 9.86 19.83 -15.00
N VAL A 424 8.71 19.42 -14.46
CA VAL A 424 7.45 19.37 -15.23
C VAL A 424 6.98 20.77 -15.63
N SER A 425 7.21 21.74 -14.75
CA SER A 425 6.98 23.16 -15.00
C SER A 425 7.81 23.72 -16.16
N TRP A 426 9.04 23.24 -16.34
CA TRP A 426 9.90 23.62 -17.45
C TRP A 426 9.41 23.07 -18.79
N HIS A 427 8.97 21.81 -18.83
CA HIS A 427 8.57 21.10 -20.04
C HIS A 427 7.07 21.21 -20.39
N ARG A 428 6.41 22.32 -20.04
CA ARG A 428 4.95 22.47 -20.24
C ARG A 428 4.53 22.38 -21.71
N PRO A 429 3.32 21.84 -21.99
CA PRO A 429 2.41 21.14 -21.07
C PRO A 429 2.99 19.81 -20.57
N GLY A 430 2.77 19.48 -19.29
CA GLY A 430 3.38 18.32 -18.64
C GLY A 430 2.46 17.56 -17.67
N VAL A 431 2.71 16.26 -17.53
CA VAL A 431 2.04 15.32 -16.62
C VAL A 431 3.07 14.80 -15.62
N LEU A 432 2.80 14.96 -14.32
CA LEU A 432 3.58 14.35 -13.25
C LEU A 432 2.88 13.08 -12.77
N VAL A 433 3.51 11.91 -12.93
CA VAL A 433 3.00 10.64 -12.42
C VAL A 433 3.73 10.28 -11.12
N LEU A 434 2.97 10.14 -10.03
CA LEU A 434 3.44 9.72 -8.72
C LEU A 434 2.87 8.33 -8.38
N ASP A 435 3.67 7.29 -8.55
CA ASP A 435 3.24 5.90 -8.30
C ASP A 435 3.46 5.51 -6.83
N ASN A 436 2.53 4.75 -6.25
CA ASN A 436 2.53 4.26 -4.86
C ASN A 436 2.66 5.37 -3.82
N LEU A 437 1.82 6.41 -3.93
CA LEU A 437 1.85 7.57 -3.04
C LEU A 437 1.53 7.20 -1.58
N ASP A 438 0.78 6.13 -1.36
CA ASP A 438 0.42 5.58 -0.05
C ASP A 438 1.63 5.15 0.79
N LYS A 439 2.74 4.75 0.16
CA LYS A 439 3.97 4.38 0.87
C LYS A 439 4.69 5.58 1.49
N LEU A 440 4.52 6.77 0.93
CA LEU A 440 5.13 8.00 1.46
C LEU A 440 4.15 8.81 2.31
N LEU A 441 2.89 8.91 1.87
CA LEU A 441 1.82 9.70 2.49
C LEU A 441 0.74 8.77 3.09
N GLY A 442 1.18 7.81 3.90
CA GLY A 442 0.30 6.84 4.55
C GLY A 442 -0.66 7.48 5.56
N ALA A 443 -1.78 6.81 5.80
CA ALA A 443 -2.76 7.17 6.84
C ALA A 443 -2.12 7.21 8.24
N GLU A 444 -2.57 8.12 9.09
CA GLU A 444 -2.15 8.20 10.48
C GLU A 444 -2.66 6.95 11.24
N VAL A 445 -1.74 6.20 11.82
CA VAL A 445 -2.07 5.08 12.72
C VAL A 445 -1.91 5.59 14.14
N GLU A 446 -2.97 5.50 14.95
CA GLU A 446 -3.02 6.04 16.33
C GLU A 446 -1.91 5.50 17.26
N HIS A 447 -1.25 4.39 16.88
CA HIS A 447 -0.28 3.67 17.70
C HIS A 447 1.12 3.59 17.08
N ALA A 448 1.36 4.30 15.98
CA ALA A 448 2.68 4.45 15.38
C ALA A 448 3.01 5.93 15.21
N ASP A 449 4.30 6.29 15.30
CA ASP A 449 4.77 7.65 15.10
C ASP A 449 4.53 8.11 13.65
N SER A 450 3.32 8.62 13.41
CA SER A 450 2.87 9.15 12.11
C SER A 450 3.37 10.58 11.86
N PHE A 451 4.32 11.07 12.66
CA PHE A 451 4.86 12.42 12.55
C PHE A 451 5.50 12.67 11.18
N ARG A 452 6.23 11.67 10.66
CA ARG A 452 6.88 11.74 9.35
C ARG A 452 5.85 11.84 8.23
N SER A 453 4.84 10.98 8.20
CA SER A 453 3.80 11.00 7.15
C SER A 453 2.98 12.29 7.20
N ARG A 454 2.68 12.80 8.40
CA ARG A 454 2.02 14.09 8.60
C ARG A 454 2.84 15.26 8.05
N LEU A 455 4.12 15.34 8.39
CA LEU A 455 5.00 16.42 7.93
C LEU A 455 5.21 16.37 6.42
N LEU A 456 5.41 15.18 5.85
CA LEU A 456 5.52 14.99 4.40
C LEU A 456 4.23 15.36 3.68
N THR A 457 3.07 15.03 4.25
CA THR A 457 1.77 15.43 3.71
C THR A 457 1.63 16.95 3.69
N GLU A 458 2.10 17.64 4.73
CA GLU A 458 2.08 19.10 4.76
C GLU A 458 3.03 19.72 3.73
N VAL A 459 4.23 19.15 3.55
CA VAL A 459 5.15 19.58 2.49
C VAL A 459 4.52 19.38 1.11
N PHE A 460 3.91 18.22 0.85
CA PHE A 460 3.22 17.92 -0.40
C PHE A 460 2.06 18.91 -0.66
N LEU A 461 1.24 19.18 0.36
CA LEU A 461 0.15 20.16 0.29
C LEU A 461 0.68 21.56 -0.04
N ARG A 462 1.81 21.98 0.55
CA ARG A 462 2.41 23.29 0.26
C ARG A 462 2.87 23.41 -1.20
N THR A 463 3.37 22.33 -1.79
CA THR A 463 3.86 22.31 -3.18
C THR A 463 2.74 22.19 -4.21
N PHE A 464 1.74 21.34 -3.98
CA PHE A 464 0.74 20.99 -5.01
C PHE A 464 -0.68 21.54 -4.76
N SER A 465 -1.05 21.93 -3.53
CA SER A 465 -2.43 22.37 -3.21
C SER A 465 -2.72 23.81 -3.65
N SER A 466 -3.94 24.04 -4.14
CA SER A 466 -4.48 25.38 -4.43
C SER A 466 -4.72 26.26 -3.20
N GLY A 467 -4.85 25.66 -2.01
CA GLY A 467 -5.19 26.36 -0.77
C GLY A 467 -4.00 26.96 -0.01
N SER A 468 -2.77 26.69 -0.47
CA SER A 468 -1.55 27.20 0.16
C SER A 468 -1.22 28.60 -0.37
N ARG A 469 -1.04 29.60 0.52
CA ARG A 469 -0.54 30.94 0.12
C ARG A 469 0.86 30.92 -0.52
N LEU A 470 1.56 29.79 -0.40
CA LEU A 470 2.88 29.52 -0.96
C LEU A 470 2.81 28.69 -2.26
N ALA A 471 1.62 28.32 -2.74
CA ALA A 471 1.48 27.58 -3.99
C ALA A 471 2.00 28.45 -5.15
N PRO A 472 2.83 27.89 -6.06
CA PRO A 472 3.36 28.66 -7.17
C PRO A 472 2.22 29.15 -8.06
N LEU A 473 2.16 30.47 -8.29
CA LEU A 473 1.22 31.16 -9.19
C LEU A 473 1.28 30.64 -10.65
N ASN A 474 2.23 29.78 -10.96
CA ASN A 474 2.56 29.24 -12.26
C ASN A 474 2.19 27.75 -12.36
N ALA A 475 0.96 27.32 -12.06
CA ALA A 475 0.56 25.90 -12.23
C ALA A 475 -0.07 25.59 -13.61
N LYS A 476 -0.05 26.55 -14.55
CA LYS A 476 -0.67 26.42 -15.86
C LYS A 476 0.04 25.36 -16.72
N GLY A 477 -0.73 24.47 -17.33
CA GLY A 477 -0.26 23.39 -18.18
C GLY A 477 0.29 22.18 -17.43
N ILE A 478 -0.06 21.97 -16.15
CA ILE A 478 0.41 20.85 -15.33
C ILE A 478 -0.77 20.04 -14.79
N VAL A 479 -0.67 18.71 -14.84
CA VAL A 479 -1.59 17.75 -14.22
C VAL A 479 -0.79 16.73 -13.41
N VAL A 480 -1.27 16.38 -12.21
CA VAL A 480 -0.66 15.34 -11.36
C VAL A 480 -1.54 14.11 -11.38
N ILE A 481 -0.98 12.95 -11.68
CA ILE A 481 -1.65 11.65 -11.57
C ILE A 481 -0.96 10.87 -10.45
N ALA A 482 -1.72 10.46 -9.44
CA ALA A 482 -1.20 9.65 -8.34
C ALA A 482 -1.86 8.27 -8.33
N THR A 483 -1.14 7.25 -7.87
CA THR A 483 -1.72 5.94 -7.56
C THR A 483 -1.66 5.66 -6.06
N ALA A 484 -2.68 4.96 -5.55
CA ALA A 484 -2.72 4.47 -4.18
C ALA A 484 -3.45 3.12 -4.11
N SER A 485 -3.24 2.35 -3.04
CA SER A 485 -4.02 1.14 -2.77
C SER A 485 -5.50 1.45 -2.51
N SER A 486 -5.79 2.39 -1.61
CA SER A 486 -7.15 2.87 -1.34
C SER A 486 -7.13 4.32 -0.87
N VAL A 487 -8.27 4.99 -0.95
CA VAL A 487 -8.44 6.36 -0.41
C VAL A 487 -8.19 6.40 1.10
N ALA A 488 -8.52 5.32 1.81
CA ALA A 488 -8.28 5.17 3.25
C ALA A 488 -6.81 4.87 3.60
N GLY A 489 -6.01 4.40 2.64
CA GLY A 489 -4.57 4.19 2.81
C GLY A 489 -3.76 5.48 2.80
N LEU A 490 -4.34 6.57 2.30
CA LEU A 490 -3.71 7.90 2.26
C LEU A 490 -4.01 8.71 3.52
N HIS A 491 -3.14 9.68 3.78
CA HIS A 491 -3.33 10.63 4.88
C HIS A 491 -4.64 11.43 4.75
N PRO A 492 -5.52 11.49 5.78
CA PRO A 492 -6.84 12.13 5.70
C PRO A 492 -6.82 13.61 5.24
N ARG A 493 -5.76 14.35 5.59
CA ARG A 493 -5.56 15.75 5.13
C ARG A 493 -5.49 15.91 3.60
N LEU A 494 -5.09 14.88 2.85
CA LEU A 494 -5.11 14.95 1.38
C LEU A 494 -6.54 14.99 0.87
N ASN A 495 -7.43 14.19 1.46
CA ASN A 495 -8.85 14.16 1.09
C ASN A 495 -9.56 15.47 1.45
N SER A 496 -9.27 16.05 2.61
CA SER A 496 -9.87 17.35 3.00
C SER A 496 -9.35 18.54 2.21
N SER A 497 -8.15 18.43 1.62
CA SER A 497 -7.54 19.50 0.81
C SER A 497 -8.02 19.55 -0.64
N HIS A 498 -8.79 18.56 -1.09
CA HIS A 498 -9.32 18.44 -2.45
C HIS A 498 -8.27 18.59 -3.59
N ILE A 499 -7.00 18.19 -3.36
CA ILE A 499 -5.98 18.17 -4.43
C ILE A 499 -6.42 17.25 -5.58
N PHE A 500 -6.88 16.05 -5.23
CA PHE A 500 -7.40 15.09 -6.19
C PHE A 500 -8.88 15.41 -6.41
N LYS A 501 -9.19 16.15 -7.47
CA LYS A 501 -10.59 16.49 -7.82
C LYS A 501 -11.34 15.26 -8.30
N GLU A 502 -10.64 14.34 -8.96
CA GLU A 502 -11.18 13.10 -9.48
C GLU A 502 -10.47 11.89 -8.86
N VAL A 503 -11.27 10.92 -8.42
CA VAL A 503 -10.79 9.64 -7.87
C VAL A 503 -11.40 8.50 -8.68
N VAL A 504 -10.55 7.73 -9.33
CA VAL A 504 -10.92 6.59 -10.18
C VAL A 504 -10.57 5.31 -9.45
N ASN A 505 -11.58 4.50 -9.13
CA ASN A 505 -11.38 3.22 -8.46
C ASN A 505 -11.35 2.06 -9.47
N VAL A 506 -10.19 1.41 -9.58
CA VAL A 506 -9.99 0.21 -10.41
C VAL A 506 -10.57 -0.99 -9.68
N LYS A 507 -11.73 -1.44 -10.17
CA LYS A 507 -12.42 -2.64 -9.67
C LYS A 507 -11.69 -3.91 -10.14
N PRO A 508 -11.84 -5.05 -9.44
CA PRO A 508 -11.39 -6.35 -9.94
C PRO A 508 -11.96 -6.63 -11.34
N PRO A 509 -11.20 -7.28 -12.24
CA PRO A 509 -11.62 -7.49 -13.61
C PRO A 509 -12.84 -8.41 -13.70
N ASN A 510 -13.87 -7.96 -14.43
CA ASN A 510 -15.06 -8.74 -14.78
C ASN A 510 -14.71 -9.94 -15.67
N ARG A 511 -15.64 -10.88 -15.85
CA ARG A 511 -15.44 -12.08 -16.69
C ARG A 511 -14.95 -11.72 -18.11
N ASP A 512 -15.55 -10.74 -18.76
CA ASP A 512 -15.14 -10.29 -20.09
C ASP A 512 -13.76 -9.60 -20.06
N ALA A 513 -13.52 -8.71 -19.10
CA ALA A 513 -12.21 -8.09 -18.93
C ALA A 513 -11.10 -9.13 -18.69
N ARG A 514 -11.36 -10.19 -17.91
CA ARG A 514 -10.40 -11.30 -17.70
C ARG A 514 -10.15 -12.07 -18.99
N ARG A 515 -11.18 -12.36 -19.80
CA ARG A 515 -11.03 -12.99 -21.11
C ARG A 515 -10.10 -12.17 -21.99
N ASP A 516 -10.35 -10.86 -22.07
CA ASP A 516 -9.62 -9.96 -22.95
C ASP A 516 -8.16 -9.81 -22.47
N ILE A 517 -7.94 -9.67 -21.16
CA ILE A 517 -6.59 -9.66 -20.54
C ILE A 517 -5.83 -10.95 -20.84
N ILE A 518 -6.43 -12.13 -20.62
CA ILE A 518 -5.76 -13.41 -20.87
C ILE A 518 -5.42 -13.54 -22.36
N SER A 519 -6.36 -13.21 -23.25
CA SER A 519 -6.13 -13.30 -24.70
C SER A 519 -4.98 -12.40 -25.15
N ARG A 520 -4.88 -11.19 -24.59
CA ARG A 520 -3.82 -10.24 -24.90
C ARG A 520 -2.48 -10.70 -24.37
N ILE A 521 -2.40 -11.10 -23.10
CA ILE A 521 -1.15 -11.57 -22.49
C ILE A 521 -0.62 -12.82 -23.23
N VAL A 522 -1.51 -13.73 -23.63
CA VAL A 522 -1.12 -14.91 -24.42
C VAL A 522 -0.57 -14.47 -25.78
N ASN A 523 -1.25 -13.59 -26.51
CA ASN A 523 -0.76 -13.09 -27.81
C ASN A 523 0.59 -12.37 -27.67
N ASP A 524 0.74 -11.46 -26.71
CA ASP A 524 1.99 -10.71 -26.48
C ASP A 524 3.16 -11.67 -26.15
N ARG A 525 2.90 -12.75 -25.39
CA ARG A 525 3.92 -13.75 -25.02
C ARG A 525 4.25 -14.72 -26.16
N LEU A 526 3.30 -15.04 -27.01
CA LEU A 526 3.52 -15.86 -28.21
C LEU A 526 4.31 -15.07 -29.27
N GLU A 527 4.00 -13.79 -29.47
CA GLU A 527 4.80 -12.91 -30.34
C GLU A 527 6.26 -12.82 -29.87
N ALA A 528 6.49 -12.81 -28.55
CA ALA A 528 7.83 -12.81 -27.97
C ALA A 528 8.55 -14.17 -28.09
N THR A 529 7.83 -15.28 -28.28
CA THR A 529 8.38 -16.65 -28.24
C THR A 529 8.09 -17.38 -29.56
N GLN A 530 9.03 -17.33 -30.51
CA GLN A 530 8.85 -17.87 -31.87
C GLN A 530 8.59 -19.40 -31.93
N ASP A 531 8.88 -20.15 -30.87
CA ASP A 531 8.80 -21.62 -30.83
C ASP A 531 7.45 -22.17 -30.30
N ILE A 532 6.61 -21.32 -29.70
CA ILE A 532 5.35 -21.72 -29.04
C ILE A 532 4.18 -21.16 -29.83
N THR A 533 3.18 -22.00 -30.12
CA THR A 533 1.94 -21.60 -30.79
C THR A 533 0.74 -21.79 -29.87
N ALA A 534 -0.28 -20.95 -29.98
CA ALA A 534 -1.56 -21.23 -29.30
C ALA A 534 -2.36 -22.24 -30.11
N ASN A 535 -2.96 -23.22 -29.44
CA ASN A 535 -3.96 -24.05 -30.09
C ASN A 535 -5.18 -23.16 -30.45
N PRO A 536 -5.68 -23.20 -31.70
CA PRO A 536 -6.79 -22.35 -32.15
C PRO A 536 -8.12 -22.64 -31.41
N ASN A 537 -8.24 -23.77 -30.71
CA ASN A 537 -9.43 -24.14 -29.95
C ASN A 537 -9.41 -23.69 -28.47
N LEU A 538 -8.45 -22.86 -28.06
CA LEU A 538 -8.35 -22.43 -26.67
C LEU A 538 -9.49 -21.48 -26.29
N ASN A 539 -10.43 -21.96 -25.48
CA ASN A 539 -11.58 -21.15 -25.05
C ASN A 539 -11.24 -20.24 -23.87
N PHE A 540 -10.86 -18.99 -24.17
CA PHE A 540 -10.58 -17.96 -23.16
C PHE A 540 -11.76 -17.65 -22.24
N THR A 541 -13.00 -17.83 -22.71
CA THR A 541 -14.20 -17.60 -21.90
C THR A 541 -14.33 -18.65 -20.79
N ALA A 542 -13.98 -19.91 -21.07
CA ALA A 542 -13.94 -20.97 -20.07
C ALA A 542 -12.86 -20.69 -19.01
N LEU A 543 -11.67 -20.27 -19.44
CA LEU A 543 -10.59 -19.88 -18.54
C LEU A 543 -10.98 -18.69 -17.67
N ALA A 544 -11.61 -17.66 -18.24
CA ALA A 544 -12.08 -16.48 -17.49
C ALA A 544 -13.14 -16.81 -16.41
N THR A 545 -13.89 -17.90 -16.60
CA THR A 545 -14.89 -18.38 -15.62
C THR A 545 -14.21 -19.09 -14.46
N GLN A 546 -13.17 -19.87 -14.73
CA GLN A 546 -12.38 -20.55 -13.70
C GLN A 546 -11.45 -19.61 -12.94
N THR A 547 -11.09 -18.49 -13.59
CA THR A 547 -10.24 -17.48 -12.99
C THR A 547 -11.04 -16.37 -12.27
N GLU A 548 -12.19 -16.72 -11.68
CA GLU A 548 -12.92 -15.82 -10.80
C GLU A 548 -12.09 -15.44 -9.57
N GLY A 549 -12.04 -14.13 -9.26
CA GLY A 549 -11.28 -13.59 -8.13
C GLY A 549 -9.78 -13.36 -8.38
N TYR A 550 -9.23 -13.72 -9.54
CA TYR A 550 -7.83 -13.39 -9.87
C TYR A 550 -7.65 -11.92 -10.24
N SER A 551 -6.55 -11.32 -9.76
CA SER A 551 -6.11 -9.99 -10.16
C SER A 551 -5.39 -10.01 -11.52
N ALA A 552 -5.19 -8.85 -12.14
CA ALA A 552 -4.51 -8.77 -13.43
C ALA A 552 -3.06 -9.31 -13.36
N SER A 553 -2.34 -9.06 -12.26
CA SER A 553 -1.02 -9.66 -12.03
C SER A 553 -1.10 -11.18 -11.88
N ASP A 554 -2.14 -11.68 -11.21
CA ASP A 554 -2.28 -13.13 -11.05
C ASP A 554 -2.56 -13.83 -12.39
N LEU A 555 -3.32 -13.20 -13.29
CA LEU A 555 -3.54 -13.71 -14.64
C LEU A 555 -2.25 -13.73 -15.45
N GLN A 556 -1.39 -12.72 -15.30
CA GLN A 556 -0.07 -12.70 -15.91
C GLN A 556 0.80 -13.85 -15.41
N ASP A 557 0.82 -14.08 -14.10
CA ASP A 557 1.55 -15.20 -13.47
C ASP A 557 0.98 -16.55 -13.92
N LEU A 558 -0.34 -16.69 -14.03
CA LEU A 558 -0.98 -17.91 -14.50
C LEU A 558 -0.58 -18.25 -15.94
N VAL A 559 -0.60 -17.27 -16.85
CA VAL A 559 -0.16 -17.47 -18.24
C VAL A 559 1.33 -17.81 -18.30
N ALA A 560 2.17 -17.13 -17.52
CA ALA A 560 3.59 -17.43 -17.44
C ALA A 560 3.85 -18.88 -16.95
N ARG A 561 3.08 -19.34 -15.95
CA ARG A 561 3.14 -20.72 -15.46
C ARG A 561 2.66 -21.72 -16.50
N ALA A 562 1.59 -21.42 -17.24
CA ALA A 562 1.10 -22.29 -18.31
C ALA A 562 2.15 -22.45 -19.43
N ILE A 563 2.80 -21.36 -19.84
CA ILE A 563 3.92 -21.39 -20.79
C ILE A 563 5.09 -22.22 -20.23
N HIS A 564 5.39 -22.10 -18.94
CA HIS A 564 6.41 -22.93 -18.30
C HIS A 564 6.05 -24.43 -18.35
N GLN A 565 4.77 -24.80 -18.16
CA GLN A 565 4.34 -26.19 -18.30
C GLN A 565 4.52 -26.71 -19.74
N VAL A 566 4.25 -25.87 -20.75
CA VAL A 566 4.52 -26.20 -22.16
C VAL A 566 6.03 -26.41 -22.37
N ALA A 567 6.88 -25.54 -21.84
CA ALA A 567 8.33 -25.68 -21.92
C ALA A 567 8.82 -26.99 -21.25
N MET A 568 8.26 -27.34 -20.10
CA MET A 568 8.55 -28.62 -19.44
C MET A 568 8.12 -29.82 -20.30
N ARG A 569 6.96 -29.73 -20.95
CA ARG A 569 6.45 -30.78 -21.84
C ARG A 569 7.34 -30.98 -23.07
N ILE A 570 7.80 -29.90 -23.69
CA ILE A 570 8.77 -29.95 -24.80
C ILE A 570 10.09 -30.59 -24.34
N SER A 571 10.52 -30.29 -23.12
CA SER A 571 11.76 -30.87 -22.55
C SER A 571 11.63 -32.36 -22.25
N SER A 572 10.44 -32.83 -21.86
CA SER A 572 10.19 -34.25 -21.56
C SER A 572 9.97 -35.07 -22.83
N ASP A 573 9.25 -34.52 -23.80
CA ASP A 573 8.91 -35.16 -25.07
C ASP A 573 9.33 -34.26 -26.25
N PRO A 574 10.51 -34.48 -26.86
CA PRO A 574 11.00 -33.65 -27.97
C PRO A 574 10.20 -33.80 -29.28
N SER A 575 9.27 -34.75 -29.36
CA SER A 575 8.31 -34.89 -30.47
C SER A 575 6.99 -34.14 -30.25
N ALA A 576 6.79 -33.52 -29.07
CA ALA A 576 5.58 -32.77 -28.79
C ALA A 576 5.66 -31.36 -29.41
N HIS A 577 4.64 -30.98 -30.18
CA HIS A 577 4.51 -29.60 -30.67
C HIS A 577 4.28 -28.64 -29.48
N GLY A 578 4.92 -27.47 -29.53
CA GLY A 578 4.83 -26.42 -28.53
C GLY A 578 3.49 -25.68 -28.53
N GLU A 579 2.38 -26.41 -28.46
CA GLU A 579 1.04 -25.85 -28.49
C GLU A 579 0.52 -25.56 -27.07
N LEU A 580 0.12 -24.33 -26.78
CA LEU A 580 -0.53 -24.01 -25.52
C LEU A 580 -1.94 -24.62 -25.48
N SER A 581 -2.15 -25.53 -24.53
CA SER A 581 -3.42 -26.27 -24.37
C SER A 581 -4.14 -25.90 -23.08
N TYR A 582 -5.42 -26.28 -23.00
CA TYR A 582 -6.22 -26.09 -21.80
C TYR A 582 -5.70 -26.90 -20.59
N GLU A 583 -5.08 -28.06 -20.82
CA GLU A 583 -4.52 -28.90 -19.75
C GLU A 583 -3.31 -28.26 -19.07
N ASP A 584 -2.57 -27.42 -19.78
CA ASP A 584 -1.42 -26.72 -19.21
C ASP A 584 -1.89 -25.65 -18.22
N PHE A 585 -3.05 -25.02 -18.48
CA PHE A 585 -3.69 -24.09 -17.55
C PHE A 585 -4.24 -24.79 -16.31
N THR A 586 -4.85 -25.98 -16.43
CA THR A 586 -5.36 -26.71 -15.26
C THR A 586 -4.21 -27.17 -14.35
N LYS A 587 -3.09 -27.64 -14.93
CA LYS A 587 -1.86 -27.95 -14.18
C LYS A 587 -1.26 -26.71 -13.52
N ALA A 588 -1.25 -25.57 -14.22
CA ALA A 588 -0.75 -24.31 -13.67
C ALA A 588 -1.60 -23.81 -12.49
N GLN A 589 -2.93 -24.01 -12.53
CA GLN A 589 -3.87 -23.59 -11.47
C GLN A 589 -3.76 -24.44 -10.19
N ALA A 590 -3.42 -25.73 -10.29
CA ALA A 590 -3.46 -26.67 -9.15
C ALA A 590 -2.63 -26.21 -7.93
N GLU A 591 -1.56 -25.45 -8.14
CA GLU A 591 -0.66 -24.93 -7.11
C GLU A 591 -0.57 -23.39 -7.13
N PHE A 592 -1.62 -22.70 -7.63
CA PHE A 592 -1.62 -21.24 -7.74
C PHE A 592 -2.58 -20.58 -6.75
N VAL A 593 -2.03 -19.75 -5.86
CA VAL A 593 -2.80 -18.95 -4.89
C VAL A 593 -2.79 -17.48 -5.32
N PRO A 594 -3.95 -16.89 -5.68
CA PRO A 594 -4.05 -15.48 -6.07
C PRO A 594 -3.61 -14.54 -4.97
N LEU A 595 -3.07 -13.38 -5.34
CA LEU A 595 -2.64 -12.34 -4.41
C LEU A 595 -3.77 -11.92 -3.45
N THR A 596 -5.00 -11.80 -3.96
CA THR A 596 -6.18 -11.41 -3.16
C THR A 596 -6.53 -12.44 -2.07
N LEU A 597 -6.13 -13.70 -2.25
CA LEU A 597 -6.45 -14.81 -1.33
C LEU A 597 -5.23 -15.26 -0.49
N ARG A 598 -4.02 -14.74 -0.70
CA ARG A 598 -2.82 -15.15 0.06
C ARG A 598 -2.89 -14.83 1.56
N ASP A 599 -3.57 -13.74 1.93
CA ASP A 599 -3.75 -13.33 3.32
C ASP A 599 -5.03 -13.90 3.96
N VAL A 600 -5.82 -14.65 3.19
CA VAL A 600 -7.01 -15.34 3.68
C VAL A 600 -6.67 -16.82 3.80
N LYS A 601 -6.87 -17.40 4.98
CA LYS A 601 -6.87 -18.86 5.12
C LYS A 601 -8.11 -19.40 4.41
N LEU A 602 -8.04 -19.56 3.09
CA LEU A 602 -9.03 -20.33 2.35
C LEU A 602 -8.87 -21.79 2.76
N GLU A 603 -9.65 -22.19 3.74
CA GLU A 603 -9.77 -23.58 4.11
C GLU A 603 -10.64 -24.25 3.04
N LYS A 604 -10.01 -25.00 2.12
CA LYS A 604 -10.75 -25.97 1.32
C LYS A 604 -11.32 -26.98 2.30
N SER A 605 -12.62 -26.90 2.58
CA SER A 605 -13.29 -27.79 3.51
C SER A 605 -13.08 -29.24 3.08
N SER A 606 -12.53 -30.05 3.98
CA SER A 606 -12.25 -31.47 3.71
C SER A 606 -13.47 -32.36 3.94
N THR A 607 -14.46 -31.90 4.70
CA THR A 607 -15.62 -32.67 5.15
C THR A 607 -16.78 -32.63 4.16
N SER A 608 -17.35 -33.79 3.82
CA SER A 608 -18.57 -33.92 2.99
C SER A 608 -19.81 -34.20 3.85
N TRP A 609 -21.00 -34.13 3.27
CA TRP A 609 -22.26 -34.45 3.97
C TRP A 609 -22.28 -35.88 4.53
N SER A 610 -21.58 -36.81 3.87
CA SER A 610 -21.45 -38.21 4.27
C SER A 610 -20.72 -38.44 5.59
N ASP A 611 -19.90 -37.47 5.99
CA ASP A 611 -19.05 -37.55 7.18
C ASP A 611 -19.77 -37.07 8.44
N ILE A 612 -20.91 -36.40 8.29
CA ILE A 612 -21.72 -35.87 9.39
C ILE A 612 -22.93 -36.78 9.57
N GLY A 613 -23.06 -37.41 10.74
CA GLY A 613 -24.28 -38.15 11.14
C GLY A 613 -25.34 -37.23 11.75
N GLY A 614 -26.62 -37.60 11.65
CA GLY A 614 -27.74 -36.90 12.28
C GLY A 614 -28.03 -35.48 11.78
N LEU A 615 -28.72 -34.68 12.61
CA LEU A 615 -29.10 -33.27 12.38
C LEU A 615 -29.86 -33.05 11.07
N PHE A 616 -30.82 -33.92 10.75
CA PHE A 616 -31.55 -33.90 9.47
C PHE A 616 -32.25 -32.57 9.18
N GLU A 617 -32.88 -31.98 10.18
CA GLU A 617 -33.60 -30.71 10.01
C GLU A 617 -32.64 -29.54 9.76
N THR A 618 -31.55 -29.46 10.52
CA THR A 618 -30.51 -28.44 10.33
C THR A 618 -29.89 -28.54 8.94
N LYS A 619 -29.58 -29.77 8.48
CA LYS A 619 -29.05 -30.04 7.14
C LYS A 619 -30.03 -29.64 6.04
N ARG A 620 -31.31 -29.98 6.22
CA ARG A 620 -32.38 -29.61 5.29
C ARG A 620 -32.45 -28.10 5.13
N VAL A 621 -32.54 -27.35 6.23
CA VAL A 621 -32.60 -25.88 6.20
C VAL A 621 -31.39 -25.27 5.51
N LEU A 622 -30.18 -25.77 5.77
CA LEU A 622 -28.97 -25.29 5.12
C LEU A 622 -28.97 -25.57 3.62
N ARG A 623 -29.43 -26.76 3.22
CA ARG A 623 -29.58 -27.13 1.81
C ARG A 623 -30.55 -26.21 1.07
N GLU A 624 -31.71 -25.96 1.68
CA GLU A 624 -32.75 -25.08 1.12
C GLU A 624 -32.27 -23.63 0.98
N THR A 625 -31.40 -23.18 1.89
CA THR A 625 -30.96 -21.78 1.94
C THR A 625 -29.71 -21.51 1.11
N LEU A 626 -28.78 -22.47 0.99
CA LEU A 626 -27.49 -22.26 0.31
C LEU A 626 -27.38 -23.02 -1.02
N GLU A 627 -27.84 -24.27 -1.09
CA GLU A 627 -27.72 -25.09 -2.32
C GLU A 627 -28.75 -24.64 -3.37
N TRP A 628 -30.00 -24.40 -2.96
CA TRP A 628 -31.07 -24.09 -3.91
C TRP A 628 -30.90 -22.75 -4.63
N PRO A 629 -30.53 -21.62 -3.98
CA PRO A 629 -30.29 -20.37 -4.70
C PRO A 629 -29.10 -20.47 -5.65
N THR A 630 -28.05 -21.19 -5.25
CA THR A 630 -26.84 -21.39 -6.07
C THR A 630 -27.14 -22.25 -7.31
N LYS A 631 -27.92 -23.32 -7.16
CA LYS A 631 -28.25 -24.24 -8.26
C LYS A 631 -29.35 -23.72 -9.18
N TYR A 632 -30.31 -23.00 -8.62
CA TYR A 632 -31.51 -22.52 -9.34
C TYR A 632 -31.56 -20.99 -9.42
N GLY A 633 -30.41 -20.33 -9.54
CA GLY A 633 -30.29 -18.87 -9.62
C GLY A 633 -31.28 -18.18 -10.56
N PRO A 634 -31.53 -18.68 -11.80
CA PRO A 634 -32.48 -18.06 -12.71
C PRO A 634 -33.92 -18.04 -12.17
N ILE A 635 -34.36 -19.08 -11.47
CA ILE A 635 -35.71 -19.18 -10.90
C ILE A 635 -35.87 -18.16 -9.77
N PHE A 636 -34.85 -18.03 -8.92
CA PHE A 636 -34.87 -17.06 -7.83
C PHE A 636 -34.75 -15.61 -8.33
N SER A 637 -33.99 -15.36 -9.39
CA SER A 637 -33.84 -14.03 -9.99
C SER A 637 -35.16 -13.47 -10.56
N GLN A 638 -36.06 -14.35 -11.02
CA GLN A 638 -37.39 -13.97 -11.51
C GLN A 638 -38.41 -13.80 -10.38
N SER A 639 -38.11 -14.32 -9.19
CA SER A 639 -38.99 -14.20 -8.04
C SER A 639 -38.72 -12.88 -7.29
N PRO A 640 -39.75 -12.15 -6.82
CA PRO A 640 -39.55 -10.95 -5.99
C PRO A 640 -39.11 -11.29 -4.56
N LEU A 641 -38.72 -12.54 -4.30
CA LEU A 641 -38.35 -13.02 -2.99
C LEU A 641 -36.94 -12.56 -2.66
N ARG A 642 -36.81 -11.93 -1.50
CA ARG A 642 -35.51 -11.60 -0.94
C ARG A 642 -34.79 -12.89 -0.54
N LEU A 643 -33.62 -13.15 -1.13
CA LEU A 643 -32.74 -14.24 -0.72
C LEU A 643 -32.22 -13.96 0.70
N ARG A 644 -32.21 -14.99 1.54
CA ARG A 644 -31.70 -14.91 2.91
C ARG A 644 -30.19 -15.09 2.86
N SER A 645 -29.45 -14.03 3.12
CA SER A 645 -27.99 -14.03 3.06
C SER A 645 -27.33 -14.45 4.38
N GLY A 646 -28.00 -14.32 5.52
CA GLY A 646 -27.45 -14.63 6.84
C GLY A 646 -28.15 -15.76 7.60
N LEU A 647 -27.37 -16.70 8.12
CA LEU A 647 -27.86 -17.74 9.05
C LEU A 647 -27.04 -17.77 10.34
N LEU A 648 -27.72 -18.02 11.45
CA LEU A 648 -27.13 -18.22 12.77
C LEU A 648 -27.30 -19.68 13.21
N LEU A 649 -26.21 -20.42 13.30
CA LEU A 649 -26.14 -21.73 13.93
C LEU A 649 -25.90 -21.56 15.43
N TYR A 650 -26.86 -21.97 16.25
CA TYR A 650 -26.71 -21.93 17.71
C TYR A 650 -27.06 -23.29 18.32
N GLY A 651 -26.51 -23.60 19.48
CA GLY A 651 -26.80 -24.85 20.16
C GLY A 651 -25.68 -25.30 21.07
N TYR A 652 -25.82 -26.49 21.61
CA TYR A 652 -24.90 -27.02 22.62
C TYR A 652 -23.45 -27.10 22.10
N PRO A 653 -22.45 -26.92 22.99
CA PRO A 653 -21.05 -27.17 22.62
C PRO A 653 -20.87 -28.64 22.21
N GLY A 654 -19.96 -28.92 21.29
CA GLY A 654 -19.68 -30.29 20.83
C GLY A 654 -20.70 -30.92 19.87
N CYS A 655 -21.74 -30.18 19.44
CA CYS A 655 -22.76 -30.70 18.49
C CYS A 655 -22.44 -30.42 17.00
N GLY A 656 -21.17 -30.20 16.66
CA GLY A 656 -20.72 -30.17 15.25
C GLY A 656 -21.07 -28.92 14.44
N LYS A 657 -21.38 -27.77 15.08
CA LYS A 657 -21.70 -26.50 14.38
C LYS A 657 -20.62 -26.08 13.36
N THR A 658 -19.35 -26.10 13.77
CA THR A 658 -18.19 -25.78 12.92
C THR A 658 -18.01 -26.80 11.79
N LEU A 659 -18.17 -28.10 12.09
CA LEU A 659 -18.08 -29.17 11.08
C LEU A 659 -19.18 -29.05 10.03
N LEU A 660 -20.39 -28.68 10.46
CA LEU A 660 -21.55 -28.50 9.61
C LEU A 660 -21.35 -27.39 8.59
N ALA A 661 -20.90 -26.21 9.04
CA ALA A 661 -20.62 -25.08 8.15
C ALA A 661 -19.56 -25.42 7.09
N SER A 662 -18.50 -26.12 7.49
CA SER A 662 -17.44 -26.56 6.58
C SER A 662 -17.97 -27.51 5.49
N ALA A 663 -18.81 -28.49 5.88
CA ALA A 663 -19.38 -29.45 4.94
C ALA A 663 -20.37 -28.80 3.96
N VAL A 664 -21.18 -27.85 4.41
CA VAL A 664 -22.12 -27.13 3.54
C VAL A 664 -21.38 -26.37 2.45
N ALA A 665 -20.30 -25.67 2.83
CA ALA A 665 -19.51 -24.91 1.86
C ALA A 665 -18.88 -25.81 0.80
N LYS A 666 -18.41 -27.01 1.20
CA LYS A 666 -17.82 -28.00 0.28
C LYS A 666 -18.83 -28.47 -0.76
N GLU A 667 -20.02 -28.82 -0.31
CA GLU A 667 -21.06 -29.47 -1.12
C GLU A 667 -21.74 -28.47 -2.06
N CYS A 668 -21.82 -27.20 -1.65
CA CYS A 668 -22.25 -26.12 -2.53
C CYS A 668 -21.12 -25.67 -3.50
N GLY A 669 -19.89 -26.16 -3.33
CA GLY A 669 -18.73 -25.73 -4.12
C GLY A 669 -18.35 -24.26 -3.92
N LEU A 670 -18.67 -23.69 -2.75
CA LEU A 670 -18.48 -22.28 -2.45
C LEU A 670 -17.12 -22.05 -1.78
N ASN A 671 -16.52 -20.87 -2.02
CA ASN A 671 -15.30 -20.47 -1.31
C ASN A 671 -15.59 -20.32 0.19
N PHE A 672 -14.86 -21.03 1.04
CA PHE A 672 -15.06 -21.01 2.49
C PHE A 672 -14.02 -20.13 3.18
N ILE A 673 -14.49 -19.08 3.84
CA ILE A 673 -13.67 -18.17 4.65
C ILE A 673 -14.08 -18.37 6.11
N SER A 674 -13.23 -19.03 6.88
CA SER A 674 -13.44 -19.23 8.32
C SER A 674 -12.72 -18.13 9.10
N VAL A 675 -13.44 -17.46 10.00
CA VAL A 675 -12.87 -16.47 10.92
C VAL A 675 -13.34 -16.78 12.33
N LYS A 676 -12.38 -16.90 13.25
CA LYS A 676 -12.70 -17.12 14.66
C LYS A 676 -12.89 -15.79 15.37
N GLY A 677 -13.82 -15.77 16.33
CA GLY A 677 -14.15 -14.57 17.09
C GLY A 677 -12.93 -13.80 17.64
N PRO A 678 -12.02 -14.47 18.36
CA PRO A 678 -10.82 -13.85 18.90
C PRO A 678 -9.81 -13.36 17.86
N GLU A 679 -9.82 -13.86 16.61
CA GLU A 679 -8.87 -13.46 15.57
C GLU A 679 -9.13 -12.03 15.04
N ILE A 680 -10.38 -11.55 15.14
CA ILE A 680 -10.76 -10.20 14.70
C ILE A 680 -10.46 -9.16 15.79
N LEU A 681 -10.56 -9.57 17.05
CA LEU A 681 -10.41 -8.71 18.22
C LEU A 681 -8.95 -8.55 18.61
N ASN A 682 -8.24 -7.70 17.90
CA ASN A 682 -6.98 -7.18 18.39
C ASN A 682 -7.27 -6.11 19.45
N LYS A 683 -6.51 -6.09 20.56
CA LYS A 683 -6.62 -5.06 21.62
C LYS A 683 -6.31 -3.64 21.15
N TYR A 684 -5.86 -3.48 19.91
CA TYR A 684 -5.45 -2.23 19.31
C TYR A 684 -6.67 -1.49 18.71
N ILE A 685 -6.80 -0.21 19.07
CA ILE A 685 -7.96 0.64 18.74
C ILE A 685 -8.01 0.83 17.20
N GLY A 686 -9.20 0.69 16.60
CA GLY A 686 -9.45 0.91 15.17
C GLY A 686 -9.01 -0.21 14.21
N ALA A 687 -8.01 -1.01 14.57
CA ALA A 687 -7.53 -2.11 13.73
C ALA A 687 -8.60 -3.20 13.51
N SER A 688 -9.39 -3.49 14.55
CA SER A 688 -10.44 -4.51 14.50
C SER A 688 -11.61 -4.12 13.58
N GLU A 689 -11.96 -2.82 13.52
CA GLU A 689 -13.00 -2.30 12.60
C GLU A 689 -12.56 -2.43 11.14
N LYS A 690 -11.32 -2.00 10.85
CA LYS A 690 -10.75 -2.13 9.51
C LYS A 690 -10.68 -3.60 9.07
N SER A 691 -10.28 -4.50 9.97
CA SER A 691 -10.24 -5.94 9.70
C SER A 691 -11.60 -6.50 9.28
N VAL A 692 -12.69 -6.07 9.92
CA VAL A 692 -14.06 -6.46 9.50
C VAL A 692 -14.38 -5.92 8.11
N ARG A 693 -14.08 -4.65 7.82
CA ARG A 693 -14.30 -4.07 6.48
C ARG A 693 -13.52 -4.84 5.40
N ASP A 694 -12.24 -5.07 5.65
CA ASP A 694 -11.35 -5.80 4.75
C ASP A 694 -11.80 -7.26 4.58
N LEU A 695 -12.40 -7.89 5.61
CA LEU A 695 -12.95 -9.24 5.51
C LEU A 695 -14.15 -9.32 4.55
N PHE A 696 -15.09 -8.38 4.65
CA PHE A 696 -16.25 -8.32 3.74
C PHE A 696 -15.85 -7.92 2.31
N GLU A 697 -14.90 -7.00 2.16
CA GLU A 697 -14.36 -6.66 0.83
C GLU A 697 -13.67 -7.87 0.18
N ARG A 698 -12.89 -8.62 0.94
CA ARG A 698 -12.27 -9.88 0.48
C ARG A 698 -13.30 -10.95 0.15
N ALA A 699 -14.32 -11.13 0.98
CA ALA A 699 -15.42 -12.05 0.70
C ALA A 699 -16.14 -11.66 -0.60
N SER A 700 -16.40 -10.36 -0.81
CA SER A 700 -16.99 -9.84 -2.05
C SER A 700 -16.10 -10.06 -3.29
N ALA A 701 -14.78 -10.10 -3.13
CA ALA A 701 -13.86 -10.43 -4.23
C ALA A 701 -13.85 -11.94 -4.55
N ALA A 702 -14.18 -12.79 -3.57
CA ALA A 702 -14.16 -14.25 -3.68
C ALA A 702 -15.52 -14.87 -4.03
N LYS A 703 -16.44 -14.12 -4.64
CA LYS A 703 -17.79 -14.63 -4.99
C LYS A 703 -17.71 -15.81 -5.97
N PRO A 704 -18.57 -16.84 -5.82
CA PRO A 704 -19.52 -17.04 -4.72
C PRO A 704 -18.84 -17.61 -3.45
N CYS A 705 -19.09 -17.02 -2.28
CA CYS A 705 -18.42 -17.41 -1.02
C CYS A 705 -19.34 -17.51 0.19
N VAL A 706 -18.88 -18.29 1.17
CA VAL A 706 -19.45 -18.43 2.51
C VAL A 706 -18.46 -17.85 3.51
N LEU A 707 -18.89 -16.80 4.21
CA LEU A 707 -18.18 -16.19 5.33
C LEU A 707 -18.68 -16.81 6.63
N PHE A 708 -17.85 -17.65 7.25
CA PHE A 708 -18.16 -18.34 8.49
C PHE A 708 -17.49 -17.67 9.69
N PHE A 709 -18.31 -17.17 10.61
CA PHE A 709 -17.86 -16.64 11.90
C PHE A 709 -18.06 -17.70 12.98
N ASP A 710 -16.97 -18.24 13.52
CA ASP A 710 -17.02 -19.10 14.71
C ASP A 710 -16.90 -18.27 15.99
N GLU A 711 -17.50 -18.74 17.08
CA GLU A 711 -17.54 -18.04 18.37
C GLU A 711 -18.02 -16.58 18.24
N PHE A 712 -19.13 -16.40 17.51
CA PHE A 712 -19.67 -15.09 17.16
C PHE A 712 -20.03 -14.21 18.38
N ASP A 713 -20.32 -14.83 19.54
CA ASP A 713 -20.55 -14.13 20.81
C ASP A 713 -19.32 -13.38 21.33
N SER A 714 -18.11 -13.73 20.87
CA SER A 714 -16.90 -13.01 21.23
C SER A 714 -16.79 -11.66 20.51
N ILE A 715 -17.15 -11.60 19.21
CA ILE A 715 -17.02 -10.38 18.37
C ILE A 715 -18.15 -9.40 18.67
N ALA A 716 -19.36 -9.92 18.86
CA ALA A 716 -20.57 -9.12 18.96
C ALA A 716 -21.33 -9.35 20.28
N PRO A 717 -20.71 -9.04 21.43
CA PRO A 717 -21.41 -9.08 22.70
C PRO A 717 -22.53 -8.03 22.73
N LYS A 718 -23.48 -8.18 23.66
CA LYS A 718 -24.48 -7.16 23.97
C LYS A 718 -23.81 -5.82 24.29
N ARG A 719 -24.38 -4.74 23.75
CA ARG A 719 -23.89 -3.37 23.94
C ARG A 719 -23.75 -3.04 25.42
N GLY A 720 -22.63 -2.43 25.81
CA GLY A 720 -22.34 -2.08 27.20
C GLY A 720 -21.72 -3.20 28.05
N HIS A 721 -21.40 -4.36 27.48
CA HIS A 721 -20.65 -5.42 28.16
C HIS A 721 -19.14 -5.12 28.27
N ASP A 722 -18.61 -4.22 27.44
CA ASP A 722 -17.19 -3.83 27.40
C ASP A 722 -17.03 -2.36 27.78
N SER A 723 -16.13 -2.07 28.72
CA SER A 723 -15.87 -0.71 29.22
C SER A 723 -15.06 0.15 28.24
N THR A 724 -14.39 -0.46 27.27
CA THR A 724 -13.52 0.25 26.31
C THR A 724 -14.26 0.77 25.08
N GLY A 725 -15.50 0.32 24.85
CA GLY A 725 -16.32 0.69 23.69
C GLY A 725 -15.75 0.25 22.33
N VAL A 726 -14.67 -0.54 22.31
CA VAL A 726 -14.04 -1.04 21.06
C VAL A 726 -14.96 -2.06 20.39
N THR A 727 -15.52 -2.98 21.16
CA THR A 727 -16.48 -3.99 20.67
C THR A 727 -17.75 -3.36 20.12
N ASP A 728 -18.29 -2.31 20.75
CA ASP A 728 -19.47 -1.58 20.23
C ASP A 728 -19.22 -0.96 18.85
N ARG A 729 -18.02 -0.41 18.61
CA ARG A 729 -17.64 0.11 17.29
C ARG A 729 -17.54 -0.99 16.24
N VAL A 730 -16.93 -2.12 16.61
CA VAL A 730 -16.83 -3.31 15.74
C VAL A 730 -18.22 -3.85 15.38
N VAL A 731 -19.15 -3.92 16.35
CA VAL A 731 -20.54 -4.32 16.12
C VAL A 731 -21.22 -3.35 15.15
N ASN A 732 -21.10 -2.04 15.34
CA ASN A 732 -21.68 -1.06 14.41
C ASN A 732 -21.10 -1.20 12.99
N GLN A 733 -19.81 -1.48 12.86
CA GLN A 733 -19.19 -1.74 11.56
C GLN A 733 -19.72 -3.04 10.95
N LEU A 734 -19.88 -4.11 11.73
CA LEU A 734 -20.45 -5.36 11.27
C LEU A 734 -21.88 -5.17 10.78
N LEU A 735 -22.71 -4.40 11.50
CA LEU A 735 -24.06 -4.03 11.06
C LEU A 735 -24.04 -3.29 9.72
N THR A 736 -23.13 -2.32 9.57
CA THR A 736 -22.99 -1.56 8.33
C THR A 736 -22.54 -2.45 7.16
N GLN A 737 -21.63 -3.41 7.41
CA GLN A 737 -21.18 -4.34 6.37
C GLN A 737 -22.26 -5.37 6.01
N MET A 738 -23.04 -5.85 6.97
CA MET A 738 -24.15 -6.77 6.71
C MET A 738 -25.27 -6.09 5.93
N ASP A 739 -25.69 -4.89 6.35
CA ASP A 739 -26.69 -4.08 5.63
C ASP A 739 -26.21 -3.74 4.19
N GLY A 740 -24.91 -3.53 4.00
CA GLY A 740 -24.30 -3.34 2.67
C GLY A 740 -24.15 -4.63 1.86
N ALA A 741 -23.89 -5.77 2.51
CA ALA A 741 -23.75 -7.08 1.88
C ALA A 741 -25.09 -7.67 1.43
N GLU A 742 -26.21 -7.22 2.01
CA GLU A 742 -27.57 -7.54 1.53
C GLU A 742 -27.80 -7.12 0.07
N GLY A 743 -27.06 -6.13 -0.44
CA GLY A 743 -27.07 -5.72 -1.86
C GLY A 743 -26.02 -6.43 -2.72
N LEU A 744 -25.14 -7.24 -2.13
CA LEU A 744 -24.07 -7.94 -2.83
C LEU A 744 -24.49 -9.39 -3.13
N ASP A 745 -24.85 -9.65 -4.38
CA ASP A 745 -25.18 -11.00 -4.84
C ASP A 745 -23.97 -11.95 -4.64
N GLY A 746 -24.20 -13.14 -4.10
CA GLY A 746 -23.20 -14.22 -3.98
C GLY A 746 -22.33 -14.28 -2.71
N VAL A 747 -22.60 -13.52 -1.64
CA VAL A 747 -21.91 -13.66 -0.33
C VAL A 747 -22.90 -14.13 0.74
N TYR A 748 -22.62 -15.28 1.35
CA TYR A 748 -23.43 -15.84 2.44
C TYR A 748 -22.72 -15.71 3.78
N VAL A 749 -23.41 -15.24 4.81
CA VAL A 749 -22.88 -15.10 6.17
C VAL A 749 -23.44 -16.23 7.05
N LEU A 750 -22.54 -17.07 7.56
CA LEU A 750 -22.86 -18.10 8.54
C LEU A 750 -22.20 -17.73 9.87
N ALA A 751 -22.98 -17.57 10.92
CA ALA A 751 -22.46 -17.35 12.27
C ALA A 751 -22.71 -18.58 13.13
N ALA A 752 -21.73 -19.01 13.92
CA ALA A 752 -21.88 -20.07 14.92
C ALA A 752 -21.68 -19.50 16.34
N THR A 753 -22.55 -19.88 17.26
CA THR A 753 -22.42 -19.56 18.68
C THR A 753 -22.90 -20.71 19.56
N SER A 754 -22.36 -20.80 20.78
CA SER A 754 -22.94 -21.66 21.83
C SER A 754 -23.83 -20.88 22.81
N ARG A 755 -23.73 -19.55 22.80
CA ARG A 755 -24.39 -18.63 23.74
C ARG A 755 -25.12 -17.50 22.99
N PRO A 756 -26.33 -17.78 22.45
CA PRO A 756 -27.11 -16.79 21.71
C PRO A 756 -27.62 -15.64 22.60
N ASP A 757 -27.61 -15.81 23.92
CA ASP A 757 -28.01 -14.83 24.93
C ASP A 757 -27.08 -13.61 25.02
N LEU A 758 -25.81 -13.78 24.63
CA LEU A 758 -24.79 -12.73 24.68
C LEU A 758 -24.71 -11.90 23.39
N ILE A 759 -25.40 -12.30 22.33
CA ILE A 759 -25.34 -11.60 21.03
C ILE A 759 -26.19 -10.32 21.07
N ASP A 760 -25.73 -9.27 20.39
CA ASP A 760 -26.55 -8.06 20.16
C ASP A 760 -27.81 -8.39 19.33
N SER A 761 -28.98 -8.10 19.90
CA SER A 761 -30.30 -8.21 19.25
C SER A 761 -30.39 -7.47 17.91
N ALA A 762 -29.58 -6.42 17.70
CA ALA A 762 -29.53 -5.71 16.43
C ALA A 762 -29.14 -6.62 15.25
N LEU A 763 -28.29 -7.62 15.48
CA LEU A 763 -27.82 -8.54 14.44
C LEU A 763 -28.87 -9.59 14.04
N LEU A 764 -29.87 -9.83 14.89
CA LEU A 764 -30.96 -10.80 14.66
C LEU A 764 -32.13 -10.21 13.87
N ARG A 765 -32.08 -8.92 13.52
CA ARG A 765 -33.13 -8.27 12.75
C ARG A 765 -33.15 -8.81 11.30
N PRO A 766 -34.34 -8.90 10.67
CA PRO A 766 -34.45 -9.28 9.27
C PRO A 766 -33.58 -8.40 8.37
N GLY A 767 -32.90 -9.06 7.44
CA GLY A 767 -31.84 -8.56 6.57
C GLY A 767 -30.46 -9.09 6.96
N ARG A 768 -30.19 -9.22 8.26
CA ARG A 768 -28.87 -9.60 8.80
C ARG A 768 -28.80 -11.11 9.03
N LEU A 769 -28.92 -11.57 10.28
CA LEU A 769 -29.05 -13.00 10.61
C LEU A 769 -30.53 -13.40 10.56
N ASP A 770 -31.04 -13.61 9.35
CA ASP A 770 -32.45 -13.87 9.06
C ASP A 770 -33.00 -15.14 9.73
N LYS A 771 -32.22 -16.23 9.64
CA LYS A 771 -32.65 -17.56 10.08
C LYS A 771 -31.69 -18.12 11.12
N SER A 772 -32.22 -18.34 12.32
CA SER A 772 -31.54 -19.05 13.39
C SER A 772 -31.88 -20.53 13.32
N VAL A 773 -30.87 -21.41 13.33
CA VAL A 773 -31.02 -22.86 13.29
C VAL A 773 -30.40 -23.47 14.54
N LEU A 774 -31.19 -24.24 15.28
CA LEU A 774 -30.76 -24.93 16.49
C LEU A 774 -30.05 -26.24 16.11
N CYS A 775 -28.84 -26.43 16.64
CA CYS A 775 -28.15 -27.71 16.71
C CYS A 775 -28.37 -28.30 18.11
N ASP A 776 -29.40 -29.13 18.24
CA ASP A 776 -29.75 -29.78 19.50
C ASP A 776 -28.79 -30.94 19.82
N MET A 777 -28.89 -31.47 21.04
CA MET A 777 -28.24 -32.70 21.45
C MET A 777 -28.77 -33.88 20.60
N PRO A 778 -27.91 -34.86 20.26
CA PRO A 778 -28.28 -35.95 19.36
C PRO A 778 -29.28 -36.93 20.00
N ASP A 779 -30.37 -37.18 19.27
CA ASP A 779 -31.35 -38.23 19.57
C ASP A 779 -30.78 -39.63 19.35
N LEU A 780 -31.51 -40.68 19.76
CA LEU A 780 -31.03 -42.07 19.65
C LEU A 780 -30.66 -42.44 18.19
N ASP A 781 -31.49 -42.05 17.23
CA ASP A 781 -31.23 -42.30 15.81
C ASP A 781 -30.07 -41.44 15.29
N ASP A 782 -29.97 -40.19 15.72
CA ASP A 782 -28.82 -39.33 15.39
C ASP A 782 -27.51 -39.90 15.94
N ARG A 783 -27.51 -40.44 17.18
CA ARG A 783 -26.33 -41.08 17.78
C ARG A 783 -25.88 -42.30 16.99
N LYS A 784 -26.82 -43.15 16.56
CA LYS A 784 -26.51 -44.30 15.68
C LYS A 784 -25.83 -43.84 14.40
N ASP A 785 -26.36 -42.79 13.77
CA ASP A 785 -25.80 -42.27 12.53
C ASP A 785 -24.45 -41.58 12.71
N ILE A 786 -24.26 -40.86 13.82
CA ILE A 786 -22.97 -40.26 14.19
C ILE A 786 -21.93 -41.37 14.40
N LEU A 787 -22.26 -42.41 15.17
CA LEU A 787 -21.36 -43.54 15.40
C LEU A 787 -21.00 -44.24 14.08
N ARG A 788 -21.96 -44.47 13.19
CA ARG A 788 -21.70 -45.05 11.85
C ARG A 788 -20.82 -44.15 11.00
N ALA A 789 -21.03 -42.84 11.01
CA ALA A 789 -20.26 -41.87 10.22
C ALA A 789 -18.81 -41.78 10.69
N VAL A 790 -18.59 -41.67 12.01
CA VAL A 790 -17.24 -41.71 12.60
C VAL A 790 -16.60 -43.06 12.38
N ALA A 791 -17.40 -44.15 12.43
CA ALA A 791 -16.88 -45.48 12.29
C ALA A 791 -16.29 -45.76 10.89
N LYS A 792 -16.78 -45.11 9.82
CA LYS A 792 -16.19 -45.24 8.48
C LYS A 792 -14.71 -44.84 8.41
N LYS A 793 -14.25 -43.99 9.34
CA LYS A 793 -12.85 -43.51 9.38
C LYS A 793 -11.92 -44.45 10.15
N LEU A 794 -12.45 -45.39 10.93
CA LEU A 794 -11.70 -46.28 11.82
C LEU A 794 -11.95 -47.75 11.43
N THR A 795 -11.03 -48.65 11.79
CA THR A 795 -11.18 -50.10 11.53
C THR A 795 -11.79 -50.83 12.73
N PHE A 796 -12.98 -51.39 12.54
CA PHE A 796 -13.72 -52.13 13.56
C PHE A 796 -13.81 -53.62 13.22
N SER A 797 -13.86 -54.45 14.28
CA SER A 797 -14.28 -55.85 14.16
C SER A 797 -15.75 -55.96 13.73
N ALA A 798 -16.08 -56.97 12.93
CA ALA A 798 -17.44 -57.24 12.46
C ALA A 798 -18.42 -57.65 13.59
N SER A 799 -17.91 -57.92 14.81
CA SER A 799 -18.72 -58.26 15.98
C SER A 799 -19.39 -57.06 16.65
N ILE A 800 -19.05 -55.83 16.30
CA ILE A 800 -19.48 -54.63 17.04
C ILE A 800 -20.92 -54.24 16.67
N ASN A 801 -21.78 -54.19 17.68
CA ASN A 801 -23.13 -53.65 17.55
C ASN A 801 -23.20 -52.17 17.98
N LEU A 802 -23.10 -51.27 17.01
CA LEU A 802 -23.18 -49.81 17.23
C LEU A 802 -24.52 -49.35 17.79
N ASP A 803 -25.61 -50.07 17.52
CA ASP A 803 -26.94 -49.67 18.00
C ASP A 803 -27.04 -49.82 19.52
N ARG A 804 -26.42 -50.86 20.08
CA ARG A 804 -26.36 -51.09 21.53
C ARG A 804 -25.55 -50.00 22.25
N ILE A 805 -24.45 -49.56 21.62
CA ILE A 805 -23.60 -48.48 22.14
C ILE A 805 -24.37 -47.13 22.11
N ALA A 806 -25.19 -46.89 21.09
CA ALA A 806 -26.01 -45.69 20.98
C ALA A 806 -27.07 -45.58 22.10
N GLU A 807 -27.60 -46.71 22.58
CA GLU A 807 -28.53 -46.77 23.72
C GLU A 807 -27.84 -46.41 25.05
N MET A 808 -26.58 -46.84 25.23
CA MET A 808 -25.82 -46.59 26.47
C MET A 808 -25.21 -45.18 26.56
N THR A 809 -25.11 -44.47 25.43
CA THR A 809 -24.45 -43.15 25.31
C THR A 809 -25.44 -41.97 25.39
N GLU A 810 -26.46 -42.08 26.25
CA GLU A 810 -27.41 -40.98 26.44
C GLU A 810 -26.73 -39.75 27.04
N GLY A 811 -26.97 -38.57 26.44
CA GLY A 811 -26.41 -37.30 26.91
C GLY A 811 -24.99 -37.01 26.41
N TYR A 812 -24.38 -37.90 25.63
CA TYR A 812 -23.11 -37.64 24.95
C TYR A 812 -23.35 -36.69 23.77
N SER A 813 -22.50 -35.66 23.63
CA SER A 813 -22.50 -34.80 22.44
C SER A 813 -21.86 -35.50 21.25
N GLY A 814 -22.00 -34.94 20.04
CA GLY A 814 -21.34 -35.49 18.84
C GLY A 814 -19.81 -35.58 19.00
N ALA A 815 -19.18 -34.59 19.65
CA ALA A 815 -17.77 -34.61 19.98
C ALA A 815 -17.42 -35.68 21.02
N ASP A 816 -18.28 -35.93 22.01
CA ASP A 816 -18.07 -36.98 23.01
C ASP A 816 -18.14 -38.38 22.37
N LEU A 817 -19.09 -38.61 21.46
CA LEU A 817 -19.19 -39.87 20.72
C LEU A 817 -17.97 -40.11 19.82
N GLN A 818 -17.47 -39.05 19.18
CA GLN A 818 -16.25 -39.12 18.39
C GLN A 818 -15.03 -39.42 19.28
N ALA A 819 -14.90 -38.75 20.43
CA ALA A 819 -13.84 -38.98 21.40
C ALA A 819 -13.91 -40.41 22.00
N LEU A 820 -15.12 -40.96 22.20
CA LEU A 820 -15.30 -42.33 22.67
C LEU A 820 -14.67 -43.35 21.71
N LEU A 821 -14.96 -43.23 20.41
CA LEU A 821 -14.41 -44.14 19.41
C LEU A 821 -12.91 -43.94 19.22
N TYR A 822 -12.41 -42.70 19.28
CA TYR A 822 -10.97 -42.47 19.22
C TYR A 822 -10.21 -43.00 20.43
N ASN A 823 -10.75 -42.84 21.64
CA ASN A 823 -10.13 -43.39 22.85
C ASN A 823 -10.13 -44.92 22.82
N ALA A 824 -11.22 -45.55 22.38
CA ALA A 824 -11.26 -47.00 22.18
C ALA A 824 -10.21 -47.46 21.16
N HIS A 825 -10.01 -46.68 20.08
CA HIS A 825 -8.99 -46.97 19.09
C HIS A 825 -7.57 -46.80 19.63
N LEU A 826 -7.31 -45.77 20.44
CA LEU A 826 -6.02 -45.58 21.11
C LEU A 826 -5.72 -46.70 22.10
N ASP A 827 -6.72 -47.13 22.87
CA ASP A 827 -6.59 -48.27 23.79
C ASP A 827 -6.26 -49.56 23.02
N ALA A 828 -6.92 -49.81 21.88
CA ALA A 828 -6.62 -50.94 21.01
C ALA A 828 -5.18 -50.87 20.45
N ILE A 829 -4.72 -49.68 20.04
CA ILE A 829 -3.34 -49.47 19.59
C ILE A 829 -2.35 -49.75 20.72
N HIS A 830 -2.58 -49.20 21.92
CA HIS A 830 -1.70 -49.44 23.07
C HIS A 830 -1.65 -50.94 23.42
N ALA A 831 -2.78 -51.63 23.44
CA ALA A 831 -2.82 -53.07 23.64
C ALA A 831 -2.07 -53.84 22.55
N SER A 832 -2.12 -53.39 21.29
CA SER A 832 -1.36 -54.00 20.18
C SER A 832 0.15 -53.76 20.28
N LEU A 833 0.56 -52.59 20.77
CA LEU A 833 1.97 -52.26 21.02
C LEU A 833 2.53 -53.07 22.20
N ASP A 834 1.74 -53.26 23.26
CA ASP A 834 2.12 -54.05 24.42
C ASP A 834 2.19 -55.56 24.10
N THR A 835 1.32 -56.05 23.20
CA THR A 835 1.34 -57.45 22.73
C THR A 835 2.36 -57.72 21.64
N SER A 836 2.91 -56.70 20.99
CA SER A 836 4.18 -56.78 20.27
C SER A 836 5.33 -56.42 21.21
N PRO A 837 5.86 -57.36 22.03
CA PRO A 837 7.14 -57.10 22.66
C PRO A 837 8.11 -56.88 21.50
N ILE A 838 8.55 -55.64 21.34
CA ILE A 838 9.77 -55.33 20.61
C ILE A 838 10.79 -56.27 21.25
N SER A 839 11.12 -57.34 20.54
CA SER A 839 12.29 -58.13 20.88
C SER A 839 13.39 -57.10 20.99
N GLN A 840 13.88 -56.90 22.21
CA GLN A 840 15.15 -56.23 22.45
C GLN A 840 16.26 -57.14 21.93
N THR A 841 16.19 -57.53 20.65
CA THR A 841 17.37 -57.76 19.85
C THR A 841 17.96 -56.38 19.70
N SER A 842 19.01 -56.14 20.47
CA SER A 842 20.10 -55.22 20.18
C SER A 842 20.50 -55.38 18.71
N SER A 843 19.74 -54.74 17.84
CA SER A 843 20.16 -54.41 16.49
C SER A 843 21.20 -53.32 16.69
N GLN A 844 22.43 -53.74 16.98
CA GLN A 844 23.57 -53.02 16.44
C GLN A 844 23.27 -52.93 14.95
N GLU A 845 22.73 -51.79 14.50
CA GLU A 845 22.86 -51.37 13.14
C GLU A 845 24.35 -51.51 12.83
N THR A 846 24.71 -52.57 12.11
CA THR A 846 26.02 -52.66 11.49
C THR A 846 25.97 -51.61 10.39
N GLU A 847 26.26 -50.36 10.78
CA GLU A 847 26.52 -49.26 9.86
C GLU A 847 27.60 -49.76 8.89
N ILE A 848 27.23 -50.04 7.65
CA ILE A 848 28.19 -50.28 6.59
C ILE A 848 28.83 -48.92 6.30
N PRO A 849 30.13 -48.70 6.60
CA PRO A 849 30.75 -47.40 6.40
C PRO A 849 30.82 -47.08 4.91
N ILE A 850 30.29 -45.93 4.51
CA ILE A 850 30.29 -45.48 3.11
C ILE A 850 31.71 -45.02 2.77
N LYS A 851 32.46 -45.83 2.01
CA LYS A 851 33.74 -45.41 1.42
C LYS A 851 33.46 -44.40 0.30
N TYR A 852 33.89 -43.15 0.48
CA TYR A 852 33.93 -42.13 -0.57
C TYR A 852 35.37 -41.87 -0.99
N GLN A 853 35.60 -41.67 -2.29
CA GLN A 853 36.90 -41.27 -2.84
C GLN A 853 36.74 -39.90 -3.49
N VAL A 854 37.49 -38.92 -3.01
CA VAL A 854 37.49 -37.56 -3.57
C VAL A 854 38.33 -37.57 -4.84
N ILE A 855 37.73 -37.26 -5.98
CA ILE A 855 38.42 -37.17 -7.27
C ILE A 855 38.66 -35.69 -7.56
N GLY A 856 39.94 -35.28 -7.67
CA GLY A 856 40.32 -33.94 -8.18
C GLY A 856 41.06 -32.98 -7.24
N GLY A 857 41.55 -33.42 -6.08
CA GLY A 857 42.45 -32.59 -5.24
C GLY A 857 43.91 -32.96 -5.47
N SER A 858 44.76 -32.02 -5.91
CA SER A 858 46.20 -32.25 -6.02
C SER A 858 46.78 -32.53 -4.63
N GLY A 859 47.69 -33.50 -4.56
CA GLY A 859 48.21 -34.04 -3.30
C GLY A 859 48.81 -33.00 -2.38
N ASP A 860 48.15 -32.79 -1.25
CA ASP A 860 48.74 -32.86 0.09
C ASP A 860 47.60 -33.00 1.11
N LYS A 861 47.86 -33.68 2.22
CA LYS A 861 46.85 -34.08 3.22
C LYS A 861 46.11 -32.87 3.80
N ALA A 862 44.99 -32.49 3.21
CA ALA A 862 43.98 -31.68 3.88
C ALA A 862 43.29 -32.56 4.93
N THR A 863 43.80 -32.53 6.17
CA THR A 863 43.10 -33.08 7.33
C THR A 863 41.82 -32.29 7.56
N MET A 864 40.73 -32.73 6.95
CA MET A 864 39.38 -32.24 7.23
C MET A 864 39.08 -32.43 8.72
N SER A 865 38.47 -31.43 9.34
CA SER A 865 38.07 -31.52 10.75
C SER A 865 37.07 -32.65 10.96
N ARG A 866 37.08 -33.28 12.14
CA ARG A 866 36.15 -34.35 12.54
C ARG A 866 34.68 -33.89 12.49
N ALA A 867 34.45 -32.58 12.63
CA ALA A 867 33.14 -31.95 12.47
C ALA A 867 32.72 -31.85 10.99
N GLU A 868 33.65 -31.56 10.08
CA GLU A 868 33.36 -31.43 8.65
C GLU A 868 33.10 -32.79 8.00
N THR A 869 33.83 -33.82 8.43
CA THR A 869 33.61 -35.21 8.01
C THR A 869 32.24 -35.72 8.46
N SER A 870 31.81 -35.43 9.69
CA SER A 870 30.47 -35.83 10.17
C SER A 870 29.33 -35.03 9.52
N ALA A 871 29.53 -33.75 9.20
CA ALA A 871 28.57 -32.96 8.43
C ALA A 871 28.46 -33.44 6.97
N PHE A 872 29.58 -33.83 6.37
CA PHE A 872 29.64 -34.39 5.02
C PHE A 872 28.93 -35.76 4.95
N GLU A 873 29.15 -36.61 5.95
CA GLU A 873 28.49 -37.91 6.07
C GLU A 873 26.97 -37.78 6.28
N ARG A 874 26.51 -36.80 7.07
CA ARG A 874 25.08 -36.48 7.20
C ARG A 874 24.47 -36.01 5.89
N ARG A 875 25.17 -35.19 5.12
CA ARG A 875 24.73 -34.77 3.78
C ARG A 875 24.65 -35.95 2.80
N LEU A 876 25.62 -36.86 2.81
CA LEU A 876 25.58 -38.09 2.02
C LEU A 876 24.39 -38.99 2.40
N LYS A 877 24.12 -39.17 3.70
CA LYS A 877 22.94 -39.90 4.20
C LYS A 877 21.63 -39.23 3.75
N GLN A 878 21.55 -37.90 3.77
CA GLN A 878 20.37 -37.14 3.31
C GLN A 878 20.17 -37.23 1.78
N ILE A 879 21.25 -37.26 1.01
CA ILE A 879 21.19 -37.47 -0.43
C ILE A 879 20.72 -38.90 -0.74
N GLN A 880 21.19 -39.90 0.01
CA GLN A 880 20.77 -41.29 -0.19
C GLN A 880 19.29 -41.50 0.16
N SER A 881 18.79 -40.91 1.24
CA SER A 881 17.35 -40.94 1.59
C SER A 881 16.50 -40.22 0.53
N SER A 882 17.00 -39.11 -0.02
CA SER A 882 16.32 -38.42 -1.13
C SER A 882 16.34 -39.22 -2.45
N ARG A 883 17.40 -40.01 -2.70
CA ARG A 883 17.56 -40.83 -3.91
C ARG A 883 16.72 -42.11 -3.85
N ALA A 884 16.52 -42.68 -2.66
CA ALA A 884 15.61 -43.80 -2.43
C ALA A 884 14.13 -43.45 -2.66
N CYS A 885 13.74 -42.17 -2.48
CA CYS A 885 12.42 -41.68 -2.88
C CYS A 885 12.32 -41.41 -4.39
N ARG A 886 13.43 -41.11 -5.08
CA ARG A 886 13.44 -40.75 -6.50
C ARG A 886 13.47 -41.95 -7.46
N SER A 887 13.88 -43.14 -7.01
CA SER A 887 13.96 -44.34 -7.86
C SER A 887 12.66 -45.16 -7.95
N LYS A 888 11.56 -44.74 -7.30
CA LYS A 888 10.25 -45.43 -7.39
C LYS A 888 9.33 -44.95 -8.52
N THR A 889 9.77 -44.01 -9.38
CA THR A 889 8.92 -43.41 -10.43
C THR A 889 9.38 -43.68 -11.87
N ALA A 890 10.24 -44.67 -12.11
CA ALA A 890 10.52 -45.13 -13.48
C ALA A 890 11.00 -46.60 -13.49
N GLY A 891 10.15 -47.52 -13.95
CA GLY A 891 10.56 -48.90 -14.26
C GLY A 891 9.48 -49.96 -13.98
N LYS A 892 8.81 -50.39 -15.07
CA LYS A 892 8.15 -51.68 -15.35
C LYS A 892 7.52 -52.51 -14.21
N LYS A 893 6.24 -52.83 -14.43
CA LYS A 893 5.52 -53.99 -13.87
C LYS A 893 6.36 -55.26 -14.03
N GLU A 894 6.77 -55.85 -12.92
CA GLU A 894 7.05 -57.28 -12.80
C GLU A 894 6.65 -57.73 -11.38
N GLU A 895 5.82 -58.76 -11.33
CA GLU A 895 5.26 -59.36 -10.13
C GLU A 895 6.36 -59.96 -9.27
N THR A 896 6.63 -59.34 -8.13
CA THR A 896 7.25 -60.02 -6.98
C THR A 896 6.51 -59.58 -5.72
N THR A 897 5.94 -60.59 -5.06
CA THR A 897 5.15 -60.52 -3.83
C THR A 897 5.80 -59.59 -2.80
N ARG A 898 5.14 -58.47 -2.51
CA ARG A 898 5.47 -57.61 -1.37
C ARG A 898 5.16 -58.40 -0.08
N PRO A 899 6.03 -58.38 0.95
CA PRO A 899 5.68 -58.96 2.23
C PRO A 899 4.55 -58.11 2.84
N THR A 900 3.45 -58.77 3.15
CA THR A 900 2.34 -58.24 3.95
C THR A 900 2.84 -57.88 5.34
N PHE A 901 3.05 -56.59 5.60
CA PHE A 901 3.08 -56.07 6.96
C PHE A 901 1.94 -55.08 7.14
N GLU A 902 1.11 -55.44 8.11
CA GLU A 902 0.27 -54.65 9.02
C GLU A 902 -1.17 -55.17 9.04
N LYS A 903 -1.45 -56.08 10.00
CA LYS A 903 -2.81 -56.23 10.49
C LYS A 903 -3.20 -54.88 11.07
N LYS A 904 -4.09 -54.15 10.39
CA LYS A 904 -4.72 -52.96 10.96
C LYS A 904 -5.34 -53.37 12.28
N THR A 905 -4.98 -52.70 13.37
CA THR A 905 -5.51 -52.98 14.69
C THR A 905 -7.02 -52.77 14.67
N GLU A 906 -7.78 -53.85 14.81
CA GLU A 906 -9.24 -53.83 14.84
C GLU A 906 -9.71 -53.51 16.25
N VAL A 907 -10.54 -52.48 16.40
CA VAL A 907 -11.17 -52.13 17.68
C VAL A 907 -12.19 -53.21 18.05
N GLN A 908 -12.19 -53.67 19.30
CA GLN A 908 -13.19 -54.60 19.84
C GLN A 908 -14.24 -53.87 20.68
N GLU A 909 -15.39 -54.52 20.92
CA GLU A 909 -16.47 -53.95 21.75
C GLU A 909 -16.00 -53.70 23.21
N GLU A 910 -15.09 -54.52 23.72
CA GLU A 910 -14.53 -54.40 25.07
C GLU A 910 -13.74 -53.10 25.26
N ASP A 911 -12.99 -52.67 24.24
CA ASP A 911 -12.22 -51.42 24.27
C ASP A 911 -13.15 -50.21 24.36
N ILE A 912 -14.29 -50.25 23.66
CA ILE A 912 -15.32 -49.20 23.71
C ILE A 912 -15.98 -49.17 25.08
N LEU A 913 -16.30 -50.33 25.67
CA LEU A 913 -16.87 -50.42 27.02
C LEU A 913 -15.89 -49.93 28.09
N LYS A 914 -14.58 -50.17 27.90
CA LYS A 914 -13.52 -49.64 28.78
C LYS A 914 -13.43 -48.12 28.67
N ALA A 915 -13.46 -47.58 27.45
CA ALA A 915 -13.48 -46.14 27.20
C ALA A 915 -14.75 -45.46 27.76
N MET A 916 -15.91 -46.14 27.73
CA MET A 916 -17.14 -45.61 28.33
C MET A 916 -17.04 -45.47 29.85
N LYS A 917 -16.32 -46.37 30.54
CA LYS A 917 -16.12 -46.27 32.00
C LYS A 917 -15.24 -45.10 32.40
N THR A 918 -14.31 -44.70 31.53
CA THR A 918 -13.37 -43.61 31.79
C THR A 918 -13.94 -42.26 31.38
N MET A 919 -14.77 -42.22 30.32
CA MET A 919 -15.38 -40.98 29.82
C MET A 919 -16.61 -40.55 30.62
N ARG A 920 -16.80 -39.23 30.69
CA ARG A 920 -18.01 -38.59 31.21
C ARG A 920 -18.59 -37.66 30.14
N PRO A 921 -19.91 -37.43 30.10
CA PRO A 921 -20.51 -36.44 29.21
C PRO A 921 -19.92 -35.04 29.43
N SER A 922 -19.61 -34.32 28.36
CA SER A 922 -19.02 -32.97 28.42
C SER A 922 -19.97 -31.92 28.99
N VAL A 923 -21.27 -32.07 28.75
CA VAL A 923 -22.31 -31.15 29.23
C VAL A 923 -23.03 -31.78 30.42
N SER A 924 -22.95 -31.13 31.59
CA SER A 924 -23.66 -31.59 32.78
C SER A 924 -25.17 -31.49 32.60
N VAL A 925 -25.93 -32.32 33.34
CA VAL A 925 -27.40 -32.31 33.27
C VAL A 925 -27.99 -30.97 33.69
N GLU A 926 -27.36 -30.27 34.65
CA GLU A 926 -27.73 -28.94 35.09
C GLU A 926 -27.52 -27.89 34.00
N GLU A 927 -26.34 -27.90 33.36
CA GLU A 927 -26.03 -26.98 32.28
C GLU A 927 -26.89 -27.27 31.04
N ARG A 928 -27.20 -28.54 30.76
CA ARG A 928 -28.13 -28.92 29.69
C ARG A 928 -29.52 -28.32 29.90
N ARG A 929 -30.02 -28.35 31.14
CA ARG A 929 -31.32 -27.74 31.51
C ARG A 929 -31.25 -26.22 31.43
N ARG A 930 -30.16 -25.61 31.89
CA ARG A 930 -29.95 -24.15 31.83
C ARG A 930 -29.93 -23.65 30.38
N LEU A 931 -29.05 -24.21 29.55
CA LEU A 931 -28.96 -23.89 28.12
C LEU A 931 -30.27 -24.22 27.39
N GLY A 932 -30.94 -25.32 27.74
CA GLY A 932 -32.23 -25.68 27.16
C GLY A 932 -33.32 -24.64 27.43
N ARG A 933 -33.33 -24.01 28.61
CA ARG A 933 -34.22 -22.88 28.89
C ARG A 933 -33.87 -21.66 28.03
N ILE A 934 -32.59 -21.34 27.92
CA ILE A 934 -32.09 -20.22 27.09
C ILE A 934 -32.47 -20.43 25.62
N TYR A 935 -32.24 -21.62 25.07
CA TYR A 935 -32.55 -21.91 23.66
C TYR A 935 -34.04 -21.88 23.38
N ARG A 936 -34.90 -22.39 24.28
CA ARG A 936 -36.36 -22.28 24.14
C ARG A 936 -36.83 -20.83 24.22
N ALA A 937 -36.29 -20.07 25.17
CA ALA A 937 -36.59 -18.65 25.33
C ALA A 937 -36.17 -17.85 24.08
N PHE A 938 -35.00 -18.17 23.50
CA PHE A 938 -34.51 -17.55 22.27
C PHE A 938 -35.39 -17.86 21.05
N VAL A 939 -35.95 -19.08 20.96
CA VAL A 939 -36.89 -19.45 19.90
C VAL A 939 -38.21 -18.69 20.04
N SER A 940 -38.69 -18.49 21.27
CA SER A 940 -39.96 -17.80 21.54
C SER A 940 -39.86 -16.27 21.50
N ASP A 941 -38.77 -15.72 22.02
CA ASP A 941 -38.56 -14.29 22.26
C ASP A 941 -37.30 -13.81 21.51
N ARG A 942 -37.48 -13.42 20.25
CA ARG A 942 -36.41 -12.77 19.45
C ARG A 942 -36.09 -11.34 19.92
N SER A 943 -36.75 -10.87 20.99
CA SER A 943 -36.73 -9.49 21.48
C SER A 943 -35.48 -9.12 22.30
N GLY A 944 -34.60 -10.07 22.63
CA GLY A 944 -33.29 -9.80 23.25
C GLY A 944 -33.32 -9.40 24.73
N GLU A 945 -34.48 -9.08 25.29
CA GLU A 945 -34.73 -8.87 26.72
C GLU A 945 -34.95 -10.20 27.43
N MET A 946 -33.87 -10.97 27.60
CA MET A 946 -33.93 -12.18 28.41
C MET A 946 -33.66 -11.85 29.89
N PRO A 947 -34.48 -12.35 30.84
CA PRO A 947 -34.16 -12.23 32.25
C PRO A 947 -32.88 -13.02 32.53
N VAL A 948 -31.85 -12.33 33.00
CA VAL A 948 -30.60 -12.93 33.46
C VAL A 948 -30.96 -13.88 34.62
N PRO A 949 -30.74 -15.20 34.50
CA PRO A 949 -30.94 -16.11 35.63
C PRO A 949 -29.96 -15.72 36.74
N PRO A 950 -30.34 -15.85 38.03
CA PRO A 950 -29.39 -15.66 39.11
C PRO A 950 -28.21 -16.58 38.87
N GLU A 951 -26.99 -16.02 38.86
CA GLU A 951 -25.76 -16.78 38.70
C GLU A 951 -25.77 -17.94 39.69
N GLY A 952 -25.67 -19.16 39.15
CA GLY A 952 -25.56 -20.37 39.97
C GLY A 952 -24.39 -20.20 40.94
N GLY A 953 -24.69 -20.37 42.22
CA GLY A 953 -23.79 -20.03 43.30
C GLY A 953 -22.40 -20.65 43.17
N GLY A 954 -21.39 -19.81 43.41
CA GLY A 954 -20.08 -20.20 43.93
C GLY A 954 -19.00 -20.43 42.88
N ILE A 955 -18.35 -19.35 42.43
CA ILE A 955 -16.90 -19.12 42.62
C ILE A 955 -16.67 -17.60 42.70
N GLY A 956 -16.39 -17.11 43.92
CA GLY A 956 -15.44 -16.02 44.14
C GLY A 956 -15.77 -14.60 43.67
N SER A 957 -16.98 -14.07 43.90
CA SER A 957 -17.18 -12.62 43.88
C SER A 957 -16.73 -12.02 45.21
N ARG A 958 -15.61 -11.25 45.20
CA ARG A 958 -15.19 -10.40 46.31
C ARG A 958 -16.31 -9.41 46.63
N ALA A 959 -16.95 -9.57 47.78
CA ALA A 959 -17.83 -8.56 48.34
C ALA A 959 -16.97 -7.37 48.79
N THR A 960 -17.12 -6.23 48.12
CA THR A 960 -16.75 -4.93 48.68
C THR A 960 -17.78 -4.58 49.75
N LEU A 961 -17.37 -4.63 51.01
CA LEU A 961 -18.12 -4.06 52.12
C LEU A 961 -17.91 -2.54 52.14
N GLY A 962 -19.04 -1.82 52.25
CA GLY A 962 -19.21 -0.56 52.99
C GLY A 962 -18.31 0.60 52.63
#